data_AF-A0A7V1V6C4-F1
#
_entry.id   AF-A0A7V1V6C4-F1
#
_cell.length_a   1.000
_cell.length_b   1.000
_cell.length_c   1.000
_cell.angle_alpha   90.00
_cell.angle_beta   90.00
_cell.angle_gamma   90.00
#
_symmetry.space_group_name_H-M   'P 1'
#
loop_
_entity.id
_entity.type
_entity.pdbx_description
1 polymer ?
#
loop_
_entity_poly.entity_id
_entity_poly.type
_entity_poly.pdbx_seq_one_letter_code
_entity_poly.pdbx_strand_id
1 'polypeptide(L)'
;MTDVRHDLELAGCTPEPLMAYLKALGILRLVSEQKDKNARGWWKNDVFWLRAPELFKDAVTEDARRDALVKFFLEEYQPTPIVAPWGARSGFFPTSSEKSAREALEAILATKSCRFEQFRHTILFVHELLAEMELNKKAKGDEKLQLLEVCRNRFPDGLLSWLDTCYVLTSEGRKFPPLLGTGGNEGSGSYVSGFAQQVVECLIERQQDHALATSLFGVVAAAVACNQAPGHFSPAAAGGPNAGQGFEGPLSTNAWDYLLCLEGTCVWASAVMRRLGQQGRSIAAFPFTVNVTGAGDTGIAFPDQFKPKQAKRNIAEMWLPLWKHPTSFLEIRSLISEGRATATGHVAETGIDFARAAATLGVDRGIDSFQRNMFLMRNGQNFLGISLGRFKVRERSEVDLLREVDPWLKSFRRAAGDKNAPPRFKTALRNIDQAIFDLCRYGGRTHLQSLLIAIGHAERELIVTQGKIGQSKIIVRPLPGLSAEWIAQADDCTHKFAIARALASVYDQEAKIGPLRANLEPVNWKDRYRVWAEKDRAVVWHAVDLATNLANVLQRRVMDGARVGCKYLPLASHFAAPLDAITAFLDGELDDERVEELIWGLMLIDHRGNQSLGSLRTADSAVPRDYALLKLLFLPCPLTVEQRRGMCRWRLARDGKPGIAIRPEPRILPLLRAGRVGEACRIAAQRLRISGLPPMPGPLPTGVTRDDDWSEYTVGPSLALRLAAALLIPIDSKSVNWLVHLVYRDTLEIATM
;
A
#
# COMPACT_ATOMS: atom_id res chain seq x y z
N MET A 1 21.80 -34.43 -29.06
CA MET A 1 21.61 -33.10 -29.65
C MET A 1 21.64 -32.09 -28.52
N THR A 2 22.79 -31.45 -28.32
CA THR A 2 22.95 -30.37 -27.34
C THR A 2 22.06 -29.22 -27.77
N ASP A 3 21.08 -28.87 -26.92
CA ASP A 3 20.15 -27.76 -27.11
C ASP A 3 20.97 -26.48 -27.33
N VAL A 4 21.08 -26.01 -28.58
CA VAL A 4 21.84 -24.80 -28.91
C VAL A 4 21.08 -23.63 -28.30
N ARG A 5 21.59 -23.14 -27.17
CA ARG A 5 21.00 -21.98 -26.49
C ARG A 5 21.19 -20.75 -27.36
N HIS A 6 20.17 -20.34 -28.09
CA HIS A 6 20.12 -19.07 -28.82
C HIS A 6 19.82 -17.88 -27.89
N ASP A 7 20.32 -17.94 -26.65
CA ASP A 7 20.09 -16.96 -25.60
C ASP A 7 21.30 -16.04 -25.51
N LEU A 8 21.07 -14.73 -25.41
CA LEU A 8 22.09 -13.71 -25.23
C LEU A 8 21.70 -12.77 -24.09
N GLU A 9 22.63 -12.57 -23.16
CA GLU A 9 22.50 -11.59 -22.08
C GLU A 9 22.84 -10.18 -22.58
N LEU A 10 21.97 -9.21 -22.33
CA LEU A 10 22.18 -7.82 -22.69
C LEU A 10 22.46 -6.99 -21.43
N ALA A 11 23.66 -7.12 -20.87
CA ALA A 11 24.04 -6.48 -19.60
C ALA A 11 23.95 -4.93 -19.61
N GLY A 12 23.89 -4.28 -20.78
CA GLY A 12 23.58 -2.85 -20.88
C GLY A 12 22.10 -2.51 -20.67
N CYS A 13 21.21 -3.50 -20.63
CA CYS A 13 19.77 -3.37 -20.54
C CYS A 13 19.26 -3.81 -19.16
N THR A 14 19.02 -2.85 -18.28
CA THR A 14 18.55 -3.04 -16.90
C THR A 14 17.14 -2.46 -16.70
N PRO A 15 16.38 -2.88 -15.66
CA PRO A 15 15.08 -2.30 -15.33
C PRO A 15 15.11 -0.81 -14.96
N GLU A 16 16.26 -0.30 -14.52
CA GLU A 16 16.50 1.11 -14.22
C GLU A 16 17.91 1.52 -14.69
N PRO A 17 18.10 2.76 -15.20
CA PRO A 17 17.12 3.84 -15.34
C PRO A 17 16.09 3.58 -16.47
N LEU A 18 15.04 4.41 -16.56
CA LEU A 18 13.96 4.27 -17.56
C LEU A 18 14.49 4.13 -19.00
N MET A 19 15.59 4.83 -19.34
CA MET A 19 16.27 4.71 -20.62
C MET A 19 16.71 3.28 -20.94
N ALA A 20 17.27 2.56 -19.97
CA ALA A 20 17.76 1.19 -20.15
C ALA A 20 16.61 0.19 -20.33
N TYR A 21 15.51 0.38 -19.59
CA TYR A 21 14.30 -0.42 -19.74
C TYR A 21 13.68 -0.26 -21.13
N LEU A 22 13.53 0.99 -21.59
CA LEU A 22 12.96 1.27 -22.91
C LEU A 22 13.88 0.76 -24.03
N LYS A 23 15.19 0.93 -23.91
CA LYS A 23 16.17 0.35 -24.83
C LYS A 23 15.98 -1.16 -24.99
N ALA A 24 15.79 -1.89 -23.89
CA ALA A 24 15.55 -3.33 -23.93
C ALA A 24 14.33 -3.69 -24.80
N LEU A 25 13.23 -2.95 -24.65
CA LEU A 25 12.03 -3.13 -25.46
C LEU A 25 12.26 -2.73 -26.92
N GLY A 26 13.02 -1.67 -27.17
CA GLY A 26 13.42 -1.23 -28.51
C GLY A 26 14.21 -2.31 -29.23
N ILE A 27 15.20 -2.92 -28.56
CA ILE A 27 15.99 -4.02 -29.12
C ILE A 27 15.10 -5.21 -29.49
N LEU A 28 14.24 -5.66 -28.56
CA LEU A 28 13.34 -6.78 -28.83
C LEU A 28 12.40 -6.49 -30.00
N ARG A 29 11.80 -5.29 -30.03
CA ARG A 29 10.92 -4.85 -31.11
C ARG A 29 11.64 -4.90 -32.45
N LEU A 30 12.79 -4.25 -32.56
CA LEU A 30 13.53 -4.13 -33.82
C LEU A 30 14.01 -5.48 -34.34
N VAL A 31 14.55 -6.33 -33.47
CA VAL A 31 14.94 -7.70 -33.85
C VAL A 31 13.71 -8.49 -34.29
N SER A 32 12.60 -8.39 -33.56
CA SER A 32 11.35 -9.11 -33.87
C SER A 32 10.72 -8.68 -35.19
N GLU A 33 10.71 -7.38 -35.48
CA GLU A 33 10.08 -6.80 -36.67
C GLU A 33 10.96 -6.95 -37.92
N GLN A 34 12.29 -6.83 -37.79
CA GLN A 34 13.19 -6.67 -38.94
C GLN A 34 14.07 -7.89 -39.24
N LYS A 35 14.28 -8.80 -38.29
CA LYS A 35 15.25 -9.91 -38.46
C LYS A 35 14.72 -11.28 -38.08
N ASP A 36 14.07 -11.41 -36.94
CA ASP A 36 13.68 -12.69 -36.34
C ASP A 36 12.32 -12.58 -35.64
N LYS A 37 11.24 -12.95 -36.35
CA LYS A 37 9.87 -12.96 -35.81
C LYS A 37 9.68 -13.88 -34.60
N ASN A 38 10.58 -14.84 -34.41
CA ASN A 38 10.58 -15.77 -33.29
C ASN A 38 11.40 -15.26 -32.09
N ALA A 39 11.92 -14.04 -32.16
CA ALA A 39 12.64 -13.45 -31.04
C ALA A 39 11.74 -13.34 -29.79
N ARG A 40 12.35 -13.57 -28.63
CA ARG A 40 11.72 -13.52 -27.30
C ARG A 40 12.61 -12.75 -26.34
N GLY A 41 12.02 -11.97 -25.45
CA GLY A 41 12.74 -11.23 -24.42
C GLY A 41 12.19 -11.49 -23.01
N TRP A 42 13.05 -11.42 -22.00
CA TRP A 42 12.65 -11.54 -20.59
C TRP A 42 13.69 -10.95 -19.63
N TRP A 43 13.30 -10.77 -18.37
CA TRP A 43 14.18 -10.26 -17.33
C TRP A 43 14.71 -11.41 -16.45
N LYS A 44 16.01 -11.41 -16.19
CA LYS A 44 16.67 -12.35 -15.28
C LYS A 44 17.85 -11.66 -14.61
N ASN A 45 17.92 -11.74 -13.28
CA ASN A 45 18.97 -11.10 -12.47
C ASN A 45 19.19 -9.61 -12.81
N ASP A 46 18.09 -8.87 -12.99
CA ASP A 46 18.10 -7.44 -13.33
C ASP A 46 18.76 -7.09 -14.66
N VAL A 47 18.86 -8.06 -15.56
CA VAL A 47 19.35 -7.90 -16.92
C VAL A 47 18.31 -8.43 -17.91
N PHE A 48 18.19 -7.79 -19.07
CA PHE A 48 17.35 -8.26 -20.16
C PHE A 48 18.05 -9.35 -20.97
N TRP A 49 17.33 -10.42 -21.27
CA TRP A 49 17.80 -11.53 -22.07
C TRP A 49 17.03 -11.56 -23.39
N LEU A 50 17.75 -11.81 -24.48
CA LEU A 50 17.22 -11.95 -25.82
C LEU A 50 17.43 -13.38 -26.32
N ARG A 51 16.37 -14.04 -26.76
CA ARG A 51 16.44 -15.25 -27.57
C ARG A 51 16.09 -14.91 -28.99
N ALA A 52 16.95 -15.24 -29.95
CA ALA A 52 16.71 -14.99 -31.37
C ALA A 52 17.27 -16.15 -32.22
N PRO A 53 16.48 -17.22 -32.45
CA PRO A 53 16.94 -18.41 -33.16
C PRO A 53 17.46 -18.14 -34.57
N GLU A 54 16.82 -17.26 -35.34
CA GLU A 54 17.21 -16.95 -36.73
C GLU A 54 18.42 -16.00 -36.78
N LEU A 55 18.46 -15.01 -35.91
CA LEU A 55 19.61 -14.09 -35.82
C LEU A 55 20.87 -14.84 -35.36
N PHE A 56 20.72 -15.81 -34.47
CA PHE A 56 21.82 -16.56 -33.87
C PHE A 56 22.00 -17.97 -34.45
N LYS A 57 21.39 -18.28 -35.60
CA LYS A 57 21.40 -19.64 -36.18
C LYS A 57 22.82 -20.17 -36.44
N ASP A 58 23.72 -19.30 -36.88
CA ASP A 58 25.11 -19.62 -37.21
C ASP A 58 26.09 -19.28 -36.06
N ALA A 59 25.57 -18.75 -34.94
CA ALA A 59 26.37 -18.22 -33.83
C ALA A 59 26.40 -19.19 -32.63
N VAL A 60 27.39 -20.07 -32.62
CA VAL A 60 27.54 -21.12 -31.60
C VAL A 60 28.06 -20.57 -30.27
N THR A 61 29.03 -19.65 -30.31
CA THR A 61 29.63 -19.03 -29.13
C THR A 61 28.87 -17.77 -28.71
N GLU A 62 29.04 -17.34 -27.45
CA GLU A 62 28.45 -16.09 -26.98
C GLU A 62 28.99 -14.88 -27.75
N ASP A 63 30.30 -14.82 -28.00
CA ASP A 63 30.92 -13.74 -28.76
C ASP A 63 30.38 -13.66 -30.20
N ALA A 64 30.19 -14.80 -30.87
CA ALA A 64 29.57 -14.83 -32.19
C ALA A 64 28.12 -14.31 -32.16
N ARG A 65 27.37 -14.54 -31.07
CA ARG A 65 26.02 -13.98 -30.88
C ARG A 65 26.07 -12.47 -30.66
N ARG A 66 27.05 -11.98 -29.89
CA ARG A 66 27.28 -10.53 -29.70
C ARG A 66 27.59 -9.85 -31.03
N ASP A 67 28.49 -10.43 -31.82
CA ASP A 67 28.87 -9.92 -33.14
C ASP A 67 27.69 -9.93 -34.11
N ALA A 68 26.87 -10.98 -34.12
CA ALA A 68 25.67 -11.05 -34.95
C ALA A 68 24.67 -9.93 -34.61
N LEU A 69 24.44 -9.66 -33.32
CA LEU A 69 23.55 -8.58 -32.88
C LEU A 69 24.11 -7.20 -33.21
N VAL A 70 25.42 -6.98 -33.00
CA VAL A 70 26.10 -5.72 -33.37
C VAL A 70 25.99 -5.49 -34.86
N LYS A 71 26.30 -6.50 -35.68
CA LYS A 71 26.20 -6.44 -37.14
C LYS A 71 24.80 -6.07 -37.60
N PHE A 72 23.77 -6.67 -37.01
CA PHE A 72 22.38 -6.32 -37.33
C PHE A 72 22.11 -4.81 -37.15
N PHE A 73 22.48 -4.23 -36.01
CA PHE A 73 22.26 -2.80 -35.77
C PHE A 73 23.10 -1.89 -36.66
N LEU A 74 24.37 -2.24 -36.90
CA LEU A 74 25.25 -1.42 -37.73
C LEU A 74 24.86 -1.45 -39.21
N GLU A 75 24.47 -2.62 -39.73
CA GLU A 75 24.33 -2.84 -41.18
C GLU A 75 22.88 -2.94 -41.66
N GLU A 76 21.99 -3.58 -40.91
CA GLU A 76 20.66 -3.98 -41.39
C GLU A 76 19.51 -3.14 -40.82
N TYR A 77 19.63 -2.70 -39.56
CA TYR A 77 18.59 -1.98 -38.83
C TYR A 77 18.04 -0.78 -39.61
N GLN A 78 16.72 -0.70 -39.73
CA GLN A 78 16.00 0.40 -40.36
C GLN A 78 15.35 1.26 -39.28
N PRO A 79 15.75 2.53 -39.11
CA PRO A 79 15.18 3.39 -38.08
C PRO A 79 13.70 3.72 -38.33
N THR A 80 12.91 3.69 -37.27
CA THR A 80 11.51 4.14 -37.30
C THR A 80 11.48 5.62 -37.65
N PRO A 81 10.56 6.08 -38.53
CA PRO A 81 10.42 7.50 -38.88
C PRO A 81 9.80 8.33 -37.73
N ILE A 82 10.56 8.50 -36.64
CA ILE A 82 10.16 9.30 -35.49
C ILE A 82 10.16 10.77 -35.92
N VAL A 83 8.97 11.35 -36.11
CA VAL A 83 8.74 12.74 -36.52
C VAL A 83 7.65 13.40 -35.68
N ALA A 84 7.73 14.71 -35.46
CA ALA A 84 6.70 15.46 -34.72
C ALA A 84 6.49 16.86 -35.35
N PRO A 85 5.80 16.97 -36.50
CA PRO A 85 5.55 18.26 -37.15
C PRO A 85 4.79 19.27 -36.26
N TRP A 86 4.08 18.81 -35.24
CA TRP A 86 3.39 19.64 -34.24
C TRP A 86 4.30 20.16 -33.11
N GLY A 87 5.54 19.69 -33.05
CA GLY A 87 6.54 19.99 -32.02
C GLY A 87 7.26 21.33 -32.27
N ALA A 88 8.01 21.80 -31.27
CA ALA A 88 9.08 22.77 -31.55
C ALA A 88 10.37 22.03 -31.83
N ARG A 89 11.27 22.63 -32.63
CA ARG A 89 12.56 22.04 -32.99
C ARG A 89 12.34 20.66 -33.61
N SER A 90 11.38 20.56 -34.51
CA SER A 90 11.06 19.32 -35.22
C SER A 90 11.89 19.17 -36.50
N GLY A 91 12.40 20.29 -37.04
CA GLY A 91 13.21 20.34 -38.27
C GLY A 91 12.42 20.79 -39.49
N PHE A 92 11.10 20.95 -39.38
CA PHE A 92 10.21 21.26 -40.51
C PHE A 92 9.97 22.76 -40.72
N PHE A 93 10.37 23.63 -39.78
CA PHE A 93 10.11 25.07 -39.87
C PHE A 93 11.40 25.89 -40.05
N PRO A 94 11.38 27.01 -40.80
CA PRO A 94 12.57 27.77 -41.19
C PRO A 94 13.12 28.70 -40.09
N THR A 95 13.05 28.30 -38.81
CA THR A 95 13.56 29.11 -37.69
C THR A 95 14.98 28.69 -37.29
N SER A 96 15.79 29.63 -36.82
CA SER A 96 17.18 29.36 -36.39
C SER A 96 17.27 28.28 -35.31
N SER A 97 16.25 28.19 -34.44
CA SER A 97 16.20 27.18 -33.37
C SER A 97 16.00 25.74 -33.84
N GLU A 98 15.64 25.52 -35.11
CA GLU A 98 15.48 24.18 -35.69
C GLU A 98 16.64 23.76 -36.60
N LYS A 99 17.68 24.59 -36.75
CA LYS A 99 18.76 24.40 -37.72
C LYS A 99 19.34 22.98 -37.69
N SER A 100 19.78 22.50 -36.53
CA SER A 100 20.37 21.16 -36.38
C SER A 100 19.39 20.02 -36.68
N ALA A 101 18.10 20.21 -36.33
CA ALA A 101 17.08 19.22 -36.66
C ALA A 101 16.86 19.16 -38.18
N ARG A 102 16.79 20.32 -38.85
CA ARG A 102 16.62 20.41 -40.29
C ARG A 102 17.81 19.83 -41.06
N GLU A 103 19.04 20.17 -40.65
CA GLU A 103 20.26 19.60 -41.23
C GLU A 103 20.28 18.07 -41.13
N ALA A 104 19.82 17.52 -40.00
CA ALA A 104 19.70 16.07 -39.83
C ALA A 104 18.65 15.45 -40.76
N LEU A 105 17.47 16.09 -40.91
CA LEU A 105 16.45 15.62 -41.87
C LEU A 105 16.94 15.71 -43.33
N GLU A 106 17.65 16.77 -43.69
CA GLU A 106 18.26 16.94 -45.02
C GLU A 106 19.31 15.86 -45.30
N ALA A 107 20.15 15.50 -44.32
CA ALA A 107 21.09 14.38 -44.44
C ALA A 107 20.38 13.04 -44.65
N ILE A 108 19.27 12.80 -43.94
CA ILE A 108 18.42 11.61 -44.13
C ILE A 108 17.78 11.60 -45.52
N LEU A 109 17.37 12.76 -46.06
CA LEU A 109 16.85 12.86 -47.43
C LEU A 109 17.94 12.61 -48.50
N ALA A 110 19.17 13.06 -48.24
CA ALA A 110 20.28 12.96 -49.19
C ALA A 110 20.91 11.56 -49.29
N THR A 111 20.82 10.73 -48.25
CA THR A 111 21.37 9.37 -48.28
C THR A 111 20.66 8.48 -49.29
N LYS A 112 21.42 7.60 -49.95
CA LYS A 112 20.89 6.60 -50.91
C LYS A 112 20.66 5.22 -50.29
N SER A 113 21.00 5.03 -49.02
CA SER A 113 20.82 3.73 -48.38
C SER A 113 19.33 3.36 -48.31
N CYS A 114 19.02 2.10 -48.62
CA CYS A 114 17.65 1.57 -48.57
C CYS A 114 17.08 1.56 -47.14
N ARG A 115 17.94 1.51 -46.11
CA ARG A 115 17.51 1.50 -44.70
C ARG A 115 16.71 2.74 -44.27
N PHE A 116 16.83 3.85 -45.01
CA PHE A 116 16.12 5.11 -44.73
C PHE A 116 14.94 5.37 -45.66
N GLU A 117 14.56 4.43 -46.53
CA GLU A 117 13.50 4.65 -47.52
C GLU A 117 12.18 5.09 -46.87
N GLN A 118 11.74 4.37 -45.84
CA GLN A 118 10.53 4.73 -45.09
C GLN A 118 10.66 6.08 -44.36
N PHE A 119 11.86 6.40 -43.87
CA PHE A 119 12.13 7.67 -43.20
C PHE A 119 12.05 8.84 -44.20
N ARG A 120 12.71 8.72 -45.35
CA ARG A 120 12.64 9.72 -46.43
C ARG A 120 11.22 9.95 -46.90
N HIS A 121 10.47 8.87 -47.15
CA HIS A 121 9.06 8.98 -47.56
C HIS A 121 8.23 9.72 -46.51
N THR A 122 8.43 9.42 -45.23
CA THR A 122 7.73 10.12 -44.14
C THR A 122 8.08 11.61 -44.10
N ILE A 123 9.35 11.98 -44.24
CA ILE A 123 9.78 13.39 -44.21
C ILE A 123 9.14 14.18 -45.37
N LEU A 124 9.18 13.63 -46.59
CA LEU A 124 8.56 14.24 -47.77
C LEU A 124 7.05 14.39 -47.59
N PHE A 125 6.39 13.34 -47.10
CA PHE A 125 4.96 13.37 -46.81
C PHE A 125 4.59 14.46 -45.79
N VAL A 126 5.41 14.65 -44.74
CA VAL A 126 5.19 15.74 -43.77
C VAL A 126 5.35 17.11 -44.41
N HIS A 127 6.33 17.31 -45.31
CA HIS A 127 6.47 18.57 -46.03
C HIS A 127 5.26 18.88 -46.90
N GLU A 128 4.75 17.89 -47.65
CA GLU A 128 3.53 18.02 -48.45
C GLU A 128 2.33 18.39 -47.57
N LEU A 129 2.12 17.66 -46.47
CA LEU A 129 1.03 17.90 -45.54
C LEU A 129 1.08 19.30 -44.91
N LEU A 130 2.26 19.77 -44.50
CA LEU A 130 2.42 21.12 -43.95
C LEU A 130 2.19 22.21 -45.00
N ALA A 131 2.58 21.96 -46.26
CA ALA A 131 2.32 22.88 -47.37
C ALA A 131 0.82 22.97 -47.70
N GLU A 132 0.12 21.83 -47.75
CA GLU A 132 -1.34 21.77 -47.96
C GLU A 132 -2.12 22.49 -46.85
N MET A 133 -1.61 22.45 -45.60
CA MET A 133 -2.21 23.16 -44.47
C MET A 133 -1.74 24.62 -44.34
N GLU A 134 -0.91 25.11 -45.26
CA GLU A 134 -0.31 26.46 -45.24
C GLU A 134 0.46 26.79 -43.94
N LEU A 135 1.04 25.76 -43.30
CA LEU A 135 1.75 25.89 -42.03
C LEU A 135 3.25 26.14 -42.24
N ASN A 136 3.65 27.41 -42.22
CA ASN A 136 5.06 27.83 -42.31
C ASN A 136 5.77 28.02 -40.96
N LYS A 137 5.03 27.85 -39.85
CA LYS A 137 5.52 27.99 -38.48
C LYS A 137 4.81 26.99 -37.57
N LYS A 138 5.38 26.76 -36.39
CA LYS A 138 4.80 25.89 -35.37
C LYS A 138 3.33 26.24 -35.09
N ALA A 139 2.44 25.28 -35.33
CA ALA A 139 1.02 25.38 -35.04
C ALA A 139 0.73 25.59 -33.55
N LYS A 140 -0.28 26.41 -33.24
CA LYS A 140 -0.73 26.70 -31.87
C LYS A 140 -2.25 26.52 -31.76
N GLY A 141 -2.76 26.44 -30.52
CA GLY A 141 -4.21 26.40 -30.27
C GLY A 141 -4.92 25.31 -31.08
N ASP A 142 -5.89 25.73 -31.88
CA ASP A 142 -6.75 24.86 -32.70
C ASP A 142 -6.06 24.38 -33.97
N GLU A 143 -5.19 25.19 -34.59
CA GLU A 143 -4.35 24.76 -35.73
C GLU A 143 -3.51 23.52 -35.35
N LYS A 144 -3.00 23.49 -34.11
CA LYS A 144 -2.27 22.33 -33.60
C LYS A 144 -3.17 21.12 -33.45
N LEU A 145 -4.42 21.28 -33.01
CA LEU A 145 -5.36 20.15 -32.92
C LEU A 145 -5.68 19.59 -34.30
N GLN A 146 -5.97 20.46 -35.27
CA GLN A 146 -6.20 20.07 -36.66
C GLN A 146 -4.99 19.34 -37.25
N LEU A 147 -3.76 19.84 -37.02
CA LEU A 147 -2.56 19.15 -37.48
C LEU A 147 -2.42 17.75 -36.87
N LEU A 148 -2.70 17.59 -35.57
CA LEU A 148 -2.67 16.28 -34.90
C LEU A 148 -3.73 15.32 -35.46
N GLU A 149 -4.91 15.82 -35.81
CA GLU A 149 -5.99 15.04 -36.43
C GLU A 149 -5.60 14.60 -37.84
N VAL A 150 -5.08 15.51 -38.67
CA VAL A 150 -4.64 15.20 -40.03
C VAL A 150 -3.47 14.21 -40.01
N CYS A 151 -2.51 14.39 -39.10
CA CYS A 151 -1.42 13.42 -38.93
C CYS A 151 -1.98 12.03 -38.58
N ARG A 152 -2.93 11.95 -37.64
CA ARG A 152 -3.55 10.66 -37.26
C ARG A 152 -4.30 10.00 -38.42
N ASN A 153 -4.96 10.78 -39.26
CA ASN A 153 -5.80 10.26 -40.34
C ASN A 153 -5.02 9.87 -41.60
N ARG A 154 -3.85 10.50 -41.86
CA ARG A 154 -3.13 10.31 -43.12
C ARG A 154 -1.74 9.70 -42.97
N PHE A 155 -1.16 9.63 -41.77
CA PHE A 155 0.14 8.99 -41.59
C PHE A 155 0.04 7.48 -41.89
N PRO A 156 1.10 6.87 -42.44
CA PRO A 156 1.16 5.42 -42.64
C PRO A 156 0.91 4.64 -41.35
N ASP A 157 0.25 3.48 -41.45
CA ASP A 157 -0.10 2.62 -40.31
C ASP A 157 1.10 2.28 -39.40
N GLY A 158 2.29 2.12 -39.99
CA GLY A 158 3.53 1.87 -39.26
C GLY A 158 3.95 2.98 -38.28
N LEU A 159 3.38 4.19 -38.39
CA LEU A 159 3.64 5.32 -37.50
C LEU A 159 2.57 5.51 -36.42
N LEU A 160 1.46 4.76 -36.48
CA LEU A 160 0.37 4.92 -35.50
C LEU A 160 0.84 4.66 -34.08
N SER A 161 1.72 3.67 -33.87
CA SER A 161 2.32 3.39 -32.55
C SER A 161 3.11 4.58 -32.00
N TRP A 162 3.85 5.28 -32.86
CA TRP A 162 4.57 6.51 -32.50
C TRP A 162 3.61 7.65 -32.16
N LEU A 163 2.55 7.85 -32.96
CA LEU A 163 1.53 8.87 -32.68
C LEU A 163 0.82 8.60 -31.36
N ASP A 164 0.40 7.35 -31.13
CA ASP A 164 -0.30 6.91 -29.92
C ASP A 164 0.60 6.99 -28.67
N THR A 165 1.93 6.91 -28.83
CA THR A 165 2.87 7.16 -27.73
C THR A 165 3.01 8.66 -27.46
N CYS A 166 2.90 9.50 -28.49
CA CYS A 166 3.03 10.95 -28.36
C CYS A 166 1.78 11.62 -27.80
N TYR A 167 0.59 11.29 -28.30
CA TYR A 167 -0.66 11.95 -27.94
C TYR A 167 -1.89 11.09 -28.21
N VAL A 168 -2.96 11.41 -27.48
CA VAL A 168 -4.28 10.83 -27.66
C VAL A 168 -5.30 11.97 -27.86
N LEU A 169 -6.20 11.80 -28.81
CA LEU A 169 -7.29 12.75 -29.08
C LEU A 169 -8.57 12.28 -28.40
N THR A 170 -9.12 13.12 -27.51
CA THR A 170 -10.36 12.85 -26.76
C THR A 170 -11.41 13.91 -27.07
N SER A 171 -12.65 13.70 -26.62
CA SER A 171 -13.73 14.69 -26.65
C SER A 171 -13.38 15.99 -25.90
N GLU A 172 -12.40 15.97 -24.98
CA GLU A 172 -11.90 17.15 -24.28
C GLU A 172 -10.62 17.72 -24.91
N GLY A 173 -10.29 17.29 -26.14
CA GLY A 173 -9.08 17.67 -26.88
C GLY A 173 -7.91 16.70 -26.69
N ARG A 174 -6.71 17.19 -27.03
CA ARG A 174 -5.45 16.43 -26.96
C ARG A 174 -4.99 16.18 -25.52
N LYS A 175 -4.55 14.96 -25.23
CA LYS A 175 -3.86 14.58 -23.99
C LYS A 175 -2.48 14.01 -24.34
N PHE A 176 -1.47 14.28 -23.53
CA PHE A 176 -0.10 13.79 -23.73
C PHE A 176 0.22 12.75 -22.65
N PRO A 177 0.59 11.51 -23.03
CA PRO A 177 1.15 10.54 -22.11
C PRO A 177 2.42 11.10 -21.45
N PRO A 178 2.76 10.69 -20.21
CA PRO A 178 3.91 11.24 -19.52
C PRO A 178 5.25 10.77 -20.11
N LEU A 179 5.29 9.71 -20.92
CA LEU A 179 6.54 9.14 -21.43
C LEU A 179 7.31 10.07 -22.38
N LEU A 180 6.61 10.90 -23.18
CA LEU A 180 7.24 11.75 -24.21
C LEU A 180 6.96 13.25 -23.99
N GLY A 181 6.80 13.66 -22.73
CA GLY A 181 6.61 15.06 -22.37
C GLY A 181 5.32 15.65 -22.95
N THR A 182 5.44 16.59 -23.88
CA THR A 182 4.30 17.20 -24.61
C THR A 182 4.24 16.74 -26.06
N GLY A 183 4.31 15.43 -26.28
CA GLY A 183 4.24 14.78 -27.60
C GLY A 183 5.55 14.86 -28.38
N GLY A 184 6.65 14.41 -27.77
CA GLY A 184 7.99 14.39 -28.37
C GLY A 184 8.91 15.54 -27.92
N ASN A 185 8.47 16.36 -26.96
CA ASN A 185 9.23 17.50 -26.43
C ASN A 185 9.26 17.46 -24.89
N GLU A 186 10.40 17.80 -24.29
CA GLU A 186 10.58 17.96 -22.85
C GLU A 186 11.21 19.32 -22.57
N GLY A 187 10.53 20.18 -21.80
CA GLY A 187 10.91 21.58 -21.65
C GLY A 187 11.09 22.32 -22.99
N SER A 188 12.31 22.81 -23.24
CA SER A 188 12.71 23.43 -24.51
C SER A 188 13.35 22.45 -25.50
N GLY A 189 13.63 21.21 -25.08
CA GLY A 189 14.22 20.15 -25.90
C GLY A 189 13.23 19.43 -26.81
N SER A 190 13.76 18.68 -27.78
CA SER A 190 13.00 17.89 -28.75
C SER A 190 13.62 16.50 -28.85
N TYR A 191 12.86 15.48 -28.43
CA TYR A 191 13.33 14.11 -28.51
C TYR A 191 13.54 13.67 -29.96
N VAL A 192 12.64 14.13 -30.84
CA VAL A 192 12.66 13.88 -32.28
C VAL A 192 13.90 14.48 -32.95
N SER A 193 14.27 15.70 -32.58
CA SER A 193 15.50 16.33 -33.09
C SER A 193 16.75 15.58 -32.64
N GLY A 194 16.81 15.17 -31.37
CA GLY A 194 17.91 14.36 -30.88
C GLY A 194 17.98 13.03 -31.63
N PHE A 195 16.84 12.38 -31.87
CA PHE A 195 16.78 11.12 -32.60
C PHE A 195 17.33 11.24 -34.02
N ALA A 196 16.87 12.24 -34.78
CA ALA A 196 17.35 12.47 -36.15
C ALA A 196 18.87 12.73 -36.19
N GLN A 197 19.41 13.51 -35.25
CA GLN A 197 20.85 13.74 -35.14
C GLN A 197 21.62 12.46 -34.82
N GLN A 198 21.13 11.64 -33.88
CA GLN A 198 21.78 10.37 -33.55
C GLN A 198 21.67 9.34 -34.68
N VAL A 199 20.58 9.37 -35.45
CA VAL A 199 20.44 8.57 -36.67
C VAL A 199 21.52 8.94 -37.69
N VAL A 200 21.79 10.23 -37.89
CA VAL A 200 22.87 10.68 -38.77
C VAL A 200 24.23 10.22 -38.24
N GLU A 201 24.55 10.54 -36.99
CA GLU A 201 25.85 10.22 -36.36
C GLU A 201 26.12 8.71 -36.30
N CYS A 202 25.11 7.89 -35.97
CA CYS A 202 25.28 6.44 -35.81
C CYS A 202 25.15 5.67 -37.13
N LEU A 203 24.23 6.03 -38.02
CA LEU A 203 23.86 5.18 -39.16
C LEU A 203 24.30 5.72 -40.53
N ILE A 204 24.49 7.03 -40.67
CA ILE A 204 24.97 7.65 -41.92
C ILE A 204 26.46 7.90 -41.85
N GLU A 205 26.92 8.58 -40.80
CA GLU A 205 28.33 8.95 -40.63
C GLU A 205 29.14 7.88 -39.90
N ARG A 206 28.46 6.97 -39.17
CA ARG A 206 29.07 5.85 -38.44
C ARG A 206 30.16 6.25 -37.44
N GLN A 207 30.01 7.44 -36.84
CA GLN A 207 30.96 7.97 -35.87
C GLN A 207 30.86 7.29 -34.51
N GLN A 208 29.77 6.57 -34.24
CA GLN A 208 29.43 6.00 -32.94
C GLN A 208 29.35 4.47 -32.94
N ASP A 209 29.93 3.79 -33.94
CA ASP A 209 29.92 2.33 -34.03
C ASP A 209 30.55 1.67 -32.79
N HIS A 210 31.61 2.26 -32.24
CA HIS A 210 32.30 1.78 -31.03
C HIS A 210 31.42 1.85 -29.76
N ALA A 211 30.42 2.73 -29.74
CA ALA A 211 29.57 2.95 -28.57
C ALA A 211 28.44 1.92 -28.45
N LEU A 212 28.15 1.15 -29.51
CA LEU A 212 27.05 0.17 -29.54
C LEU A 212 27.29 -1.00 -28.57
N ALA A 213 28.51 -1.51 -28.49
CA ALA A 213 28.84 -2.63 -27.59
C ALA A 213 28.64 -2.23 -26.11
N THR A 214 28.96 -0.99 -25.75
CA THR A 214 28.66 -0.43 -24.42
C THR A 214 27.15 -0.38 -24.17
N SER A 215 26.37 0.04 -25.16
CA SER A 215 24.91 0.11 -25.05
C SER A 215 24.27 -1.27 -24.87
N LEU A 216 24.69 -2.28 -25.63
CA LEU A 216 24.09 -3.62 -25.58
C LEU A 216 24.57 -4.45 -24.39
N PHE A 217 25.88 -4.42 -24.12
CA PHE A 217 26.54 -5.39 -23.23
C PHE A 217 27.16 -4.75 -21.98
N GLY A 218 27.02 -3.44 -21.78
CA GLY A 218 27.56 -2.75 -20.60
C GLY A 218 29.09 -2.74 -20.53
N VAL A 219 29.78 -2.97 -21.65
CA VAL A 219 31.25 -2.93 -21.73
C VAL A 219 31.74 -1.50 -21.59
N VAL A 220 32.72 -1.26 -20.73
CA VAL A 220 33.31 0.07 -20.54
C VAL A 220 34.10 0.46 -21.79
N ALA A 221 33.77 1.60 -22.39
CA ALA A 221 34.50 2.18 -23.50
C ALA A 221 34.68 3.69 -23.32
N ALA A 222 35.79 4.24 -23.83
CA ALA A 222 36.05 5.67 -23.84
C ALA A 222 35.24 6.37 -24.94
N ALA A 223 34.94 7.67 -24.75
CA ALA A 223 34.34 8.53 -25.76
C ALA A 223 33.00 8.02 -26.36
N VAL A 224 32.13 7.47 -25.51
CA VAL A 224 30.78 7.00 -25.92
C VAL A 224 29.68 8.05 -25.77
N ALA A 225 29.99 9.22 -25.18
CA ALA A 225 29.01 10.25 -24.87
C ALA A 225 28.68 11.10 -26.11
N CYS A 226 27.40 11.41 -26.31
CA CYS A 226 26.92 12.35 -27.32
C CYS A 226 26.44 13.67 -26.68
N ASN A 227 26.18 14.66 -27.53
CA ASN A 227 25.71 15.99 -27.10
C ASN A 227 24.20 16.06 -26.83
N GLN A 228 23.48 14.92 -26.86
CA GLN A 228 22.04 14.89 -26.62
C GLN A 228 21.73 14.68 -25.14
N ALA A 229 20.89 15.57 -24.60
CA ALA A 229 20.39 15.42 -23.24
C ALA A 229 19.43 14.22 -23.19
N PRO A 230 19.55 13.32 -22.20
CA PRO A 230 18.73 12.11 -22.08
C PRO A 230 17.29 12.42 -21.62
N GLY A 231 16.95 13.70 -21.44
CA GLY A 231 15.69 14.16 -20.88
C GLY A 231 15.42 13.53 -19.51
N HIS A 232 14.18 13.12 -19.28
CA HIS A 232 13.79 12.46 -18.04
C HIS A 232 14.14 10.97 -17.98
N PHE A 233 14.69 10.38 -19.06
CA PHE A 233 14.88 8.93 -19.16
C PHE A 233 16.10 8.45 -18.36
N SER A 234 17.12 9.30 -18.24
CA SER A 234 18.32 9.01 -17.44
C SER A 234 18.82 10.28 -16.74
N PRO A 235 18.28 10.59 -15.54
CA PRO A 235 18.70 11.77 -14.78
C PRO A 235 20.21 11.84 -14.50
N ALA A 236 20.85 10.69 -14.30
CA ALA A 236 22.29 10.62 -14.01
C ALA A 236 23.16 11.02 -15.22
N ALA A 237 22.68 10.75 -16.44
CA ALA A 237 23.42 11.06 -17.66
C ALA A 237 23.20 12.50 -18.17
N ALA A 238 22.31 13.27 -17.53
CA ALA A 238 21.93 14.62 -17.94
C ALA A 238 22.99 15.69 -17.63
N GLY A 239 24.10 15.33 -16.98
CA GLY A 239 25.18 16.25 -16.62
C GLY A 239 24.74 17.34 -15.64
N GLY A 240 25.50 18.43 -15.59
CA GLY A 240 25.22 19.59 -14.77
C GLY A 240 25.85 19.52 -13.37
N PRO A 241 25.31 20.26 -12.38
CA PRO A 241 25.96 20.41 -11.09
C PRO A 241 26.23 19.10 -10.37
N ASN A 242 27.46 18.90 -9.90
CA ASN A 242 27.95 17.69 -9.22
C ASN A 242 27.89 16.39 -10.05
N ALA A 243 27.86 16.49 -11.39
CA ALA A 243 27.86 15.31 -12.28
C ALA A 243 29.28 14.80 -12.65
N GLY A 244 30.35 15.36 -12.06
CA GLY A 244 31.74 14.96 -12.33
C GLY A 244 32.69 15.36 -11.20
N GLN A 245 34.01 15.25 -11.41
CA GLN A 245 35.04 15.63 -10.43
C GLN A 245 35.19 17.17 -10.22
N GLY A 246 34.11 17.94 -10.38
CA GLY A 246 34.06 19.39 -10.22
C GLY A 246 32.63 19.87 -9.95
N PHE A 247 32.43 21.19 -9.95
CA PHE A 247 31.10 21.77 -9.68
C PHE A 247 30.05 21.47 -10.76
N GLU A 248 30.46 21.21 -12.00
CA GLU A 248 29.61 20.76 -13.11
C GLU A 248 30.29 19.64 -13.89
N GLY A 249 29.50 18.68 -14.39
CA GLY A 249 29.95 17.60 -15.26
C GLY A 249 29.28 17.65 -16.64
N PRO A 250 29.94 17.14 -17.70
CA PRO A 250 29.38 17.07 -19.04
C PRO A 250 28.25 16.04 -19.13
N LEU A 251 27.52 16.06 -20.25
CA LEU A 251 26.59 14.99 -20.62
C LEU A 251 27.35 13.67 -20.81
N SER A 252 26.73 12.56 -20.39
CA SER A 252 27.32 11.22 -20.52
C SER A 252 26.37 10.24 -21.22
N THR A 253 25.40 10.73 -21.99
CA THR A 253 24.43 9.92 -22.73
C THR A 253 25.12 9.17 -23.86
N ASN A 254 24.93 7.84 -23.94
CA ASN A 254 25.38 7.07 -25.10
C ASN A 254 24.42 7.28 -26.29
N ALA A 255 24.98 7.50 -27.49
CA ALA A 255 24.21 7.74 -28.72
C ALA A 255 23.21 6.61 -29.06
N TRP A 256 23.66 5.36 -28.94
CA TRP A 256 22.84 4.18 -29.17
C TRP A 256 21.79 3.97 -28.07
N ASP A 257 22.10 4.31 -26.82
CA ASP A 257 21.10 4.28 -25.74
C ASP A 257 19.94 5.24 -26.04
N TYR A 258 20.25 6.44 -26.52
CA TYR A 258 19.25 7.43 -26.89
C TYR A 258 18.36 6.95 -28.05
N LEU A 259 18.99 6.43 -29.10
CA LEU A 259 18.31 5.93 -30.30
C LEU A 259 17.41 4.72 -29.96
N LEU A 260 17.96 3.70 -29.31
CA LEU A 260 17.22 2.47 -28.97
C LEU A 260 16.16 2.71 -27.88
N CYS A 261 16.38 3.66 -26.97
CA CYS A 261 15.37 4.08 -26.00
C CYS A 261 14.13 4.63 -26.70
N LEU A 262 14.29 5.54 -27.66
CA LEU A 262 13.15 6.11 -28.39
C LEU A 262 12.43 5.08 -29.26
N GLU A 263 13.16 4.14 -29.85
CA GLU A 263 12.56 2.98 -30.53
C GLU A 263 11.69 2.13 -29.59
N GLY A 264 12.12 2.00 -28.34
CA GLY A 264 11.36 1.33 -27.28
C GLY A 264 10.15 2.09 -26.78
N THR A 265 10.11 3.43 -26.92
CA THR A 265 8.93 4.20 -26.53
C THR A 265 7.72 3.85 -27.40
N CYS A 266 7.91 3.48 -28.66
CA CYS A 266 6.84 3.08 -29.57
C CYS A 266 6.05 1.85 -29.11
N VAL A 267 6.57 1.08 -28.13
CA VAL A 267 5.84 -0.05 -27.52
C VAL A 267 4.73 0.46 -26.57
N TRP A 268 4.84 1.68 -26.07
CA TRP A 268 3.94 2.31 -25.09
C TRP A 268 2.83 3.15 -25.73
N ALA A 269 2.28 2.65 -26.83
CA ALA A 269 1.15 3.27 -27.52
C ALA A 269 -0.06 3.40 -26.59
N SER A 270 -0.62 4.61 -26.50
CA SER A 270 -1.78 4.92 -25.65
C SER A 270 -3.10 4.82 -26.41
N ALA A 271 -4.21 4.67 -25.69
CA ALA A 271 -5.53 4.45 -26.28
C ALA A 271 -6.60 5.45 -25.77
N VAL A 272 -7.68 5.58 -26.53
CA VAL A 272 -8.91 6.25 -26.09
C VAL A 272 -9.89 5.21 -25.56
N MET A 273 -10.32 5.34 -24.31
CA MET A 273 -11.38 4.49 -23.74
C MET A 273 -12.69 5.26 -23.63
N ARG A 274 -13.81 4.56 -23.85
CA ARG A 274 -15.17 5.06 -23.59
C ARG A 274 -15.82 4.21 -22.50
N ARG A 275 -16.40 4.85 -21.49
CA ARG A 275 -17.19 4.14 -20.49
C ARG A 275 -18.54 3.75 -21.10
N LEU A 276 -18.87 2.46 -21.11
CA LEU A 276 -20.18 1.97 -21.57
C LEU A 276 -21.27 2.41 -20.57
N GLY A 277 -22.19 3.27 -21.02
CA GLY A 277 -23.26 3.91 -20.22
C GLY A 277 -23.56 5.33 -20.70
N GLN A 278 -24.77 5.85 -20.44
CA GLN A 278 -25.28 7.13 -21.00
C GLN A 278 -24.23 8.25 -21.01
N GLN A 279 -23.93 8.75 -22.23
CA GLN A 279 -22.97 9.84 -22.51
C GLN A 279 -21.62 9.74 -21.79
N GLY A 280 -20.99 8.56 -21.78
CA GLY A 280 -19.64 8.40 -21.23
C GLY A 280 -18.61 9.29 -21.95
N ARG A 281 -18.00 10.24 -21.24
CA ARG A 281 -16.85 11.02 -21.73
C ARG A 281 -15.73 10.06 -22.16
N SER A 282 -15.07 10.35 -23.28
CA SER A 282 -13.86 9.62 -23.66
C SER A 282 -12.71 10.02 -22.75
N ILE A 283 -11.99 9.03 -22.21
CA ILE A 283 -10.86 9.22 -21.29
C ILE A 283 -9.61 8.67 -21.98
N ALA A 284 -8.50 9.39 -21.88
CA ALA A 284 -7.21 8.89 -22.34
C ALA A 284 -6.72 7.81 -21.38
N ALA A 285 -6.36 6.64 -21.92
CA ALA A 285 -5.75 5.56 -21.17
C ALA A 285 -4.28 5.45 -21.58
N PHE A 286 -3.40 5.63 -20.60
CA PHE A 286 -1.97 5.48 -20.76
C PHE A 286 -1.57 4.16 -20.08
N PRO A 287 -0.87 3.24 -20.76
CA PRO A 287 -0.54 1.94 -20.20
C PRO A 287 0.16 2.04 -18.84
N PHE A 288 -0.33 1.26 -17.88
CA PHE A 288 0.21 1.14 -16.52
C PHE A 288 0.57 2.48 -15.84
N THR A 289 -0.18 3.54 -16.16
CA THR A 289 0.08 4.89 -15.68
C THR A 289 -1.04 5.33 -14.76
N VAL A 290 -0.68 5.80 -13.56
CA VAL A 290 -1.61 6.22 -12.51
C VAL A 290 -1.21 7.58 -11.95
N ASN A 291 -2.13 8.21 -11.22
CA ASN A 291 -1.82 9.41 -10.46
C ASN A 291 -0.93 9.07 -9.27
N VAL A 292 -0.01 9.98 -8.96
CA VAL A 292 0.87 9.82 -7.81
C VAL A 292 0.09 10.01 -6.52
N THR A 293 0.35 9.10 -5.57
CA THR A 293 -0.07 9.18 -4.18
C THR A 293 1.13 9.34 -3.28
N GLY A 294 0.98 10.06 -2.16
CA GLY A 294 2.06 10.23 -1.17
C GLY A 294 2.45 8.97 -0.39
N ALA A 295 1.85 7.82 -0.69
CA ALA A 295 2.10 6.52 -0.07
C ALA A 295 3.03 5.63 -0.91
N GLY A 296 3.87 4.85 -0.23
CA GLY A 296 4.78 3.91 -0.88
C GLY A 296 6.12 4.49 -1.32
N ASP A 297 6.44 5.72 -0.90
CA ASP A 297 7.75 6.34 -1.00
C ASP A 297 8.10 7.00 0.34
N THR A 298 9.28 6.71 0.86
CA THR A 298 9.77 7.22 2.15
C THR A 298 10.45 8.58 2.01
N GLY A 299 10.82 9.00 0.80
CA GLY A 299 11.67 10.17 0.57
C GLY A 299 10.94 11.42 0.09
N ILE A 300 9.75 11.29 -0.50
CA ILE A 300 9.14 12.41 -1.23
C ILE A 300 7.68 12.65 -0.78
N ALA A 301 7.47 13.73 -0.02
CA ALA A 301 6.14 14.15 0.43
C ALA A 301 5.53 15.13 -0.59
N PHE A 302 4.65 14.64 -1.47
CA PHE A 302 3.74 15.51 -2.22
C PHE A 302 2.32 15.41 -1.69
N PRO A 303 1.54 16.50 -1.74
CA PRO A 303 0.08 16.39 -1.71
C PRO A 303 -0.38 15.46 -2.84
N ASP A 304 -1.39 14.62 -2.58
CA ASP A 304 -1.99 13.82 -3.65
C ASP A 304 -2.46 14.71 -4.80
N GLN A 305 -2.24 14.27 -6.03
CA GLN A 305 -2.56 15.02 -7.25
C GLN A 305 -1.87 16.40 -7.34
N PHE A 306 -0.66 16.54 -6.76
CA PHE A 306 0.11 17.77 -6.88
C PHE A 306 0.39 18.12 -8.35
N LYS A 307 -0.11 19.29 -8.76
CA LYS A 307 0.25 19.92 -10.03
C LYS A 307 1.18 21.11 -9.74
N PRO A 308 2.45 21.06 -10.15
CA PRO A 308 3.32 22.22 -10.04
C PRO A 308 2.71 23.41 -10.79
N LYS A 309 2.74 24.62 -10.21
CA LYS A 309 2.07 25.81 -10.77
C LYS A 309 2.46 26.14 -12.23
N GLN A 310 3.65 25.72 -12.67
CA GLN A 310 4.18 25.97 -14.02
C GLN A 310 4.12 24.75 -14.95
N ALA A 311 3.66 23.59 -14.45
CA ALA A 311 3.63 22.35 -15.22
C ALA A 311 2.46 22.33 -16.21
N LYS A 312 2.79 22.08 -17.50
CA LYS A 312 1.80 21.84 -18.56
C LYS A 312 1.15 20.47 -18.51
N ARG A 313 1.67 19.57 -17.66
CA ARG A 313 1.16 18.22 -17.42
C ARG A 313 1.12 17.91 -15.92
N ASN A 314 0.32 16.92 -15.53
CA ASN A 314 0.31 16.42 -14.17
C ASN A 314 1.53 15.53 -13.94
N ILE A 315 1.91 15.40 -12.67
CA ILE A 315 2.85 14.36 -12.24
C ILE A 315 2.13 13.01 -12.39
N ALA A 316 2.85 12.01 -12.89
CA ALA A 316 2.34 10.67 -13.09
C ALA A 316 3.35 9.64 -12.58
N GLU A 317 2.84 8.48 -12.19
CA GLU A 317 3.60 7.30 -11.86
C GLU A 317 3.30 6.23 -12.92
N MET A 318 4.35 5.60 -13.43
CA MET A 318 4.30 4.59 -14.47
C MET A 318 4.92 3.30 -13.94
N TRP A 319 4.19 2.20 -14.07
CA TRP A 319 4.57 0.90 -13.56
C TRP A 319 5.07 0.05 -14.73
N LEU A 320 6.39 -0.16 -14.81
CA LEU A 320 7.03 -0.88 -15.90
C LEU A 320 7.04 -2.38 -15.59
N PRO A 321 6.33 -3.22 -16.37
CA PRO A 321 6.21 -4.65 -16.07
C PRO A 321 7.54 -5.39 -16.26
N LEU A 322 7.85 -6.29 -15.32
CA LEU A 322 8.99 -7.20 -15.37
C LEU A 322 8.48 -8.64 -15.32
N TRP A 323 8.82 -9.42 -16.34
CA TRP A 323 8.44 -10.83 -16.49
C TRP A 323 9.70 -11.71 -16.63
N LYS A 324 9.58 -12.98 -16.24
CA LYS A 324 10.72 -13.93 -16.17
C LYS A 324 10.76 -14.95 -17.31
N HIS A 325 9.64 -15.17 -17.99
CA HIS A 325 9.54 -16.17 -19.04
C HIS A 325 9.86 -15.56 -20.40
N PRO A 326 10.51 -16.29 -21.33
CA PRO A 326 10.73 -15.78 -22.68
C PRO A 326 9.41 -15.43 -23.38
N THR A 327 9.20 -14.14 -23.67
CA THR A 327 7.94 -13.61 -24.22
C THR A 327 8.18 -12.94 -25.56
N SER A 328 7.28 -13.14 -26.51
CA SER A 328 7.35 -12.53 -27.85
C SER A 328 7.04 -11.04 -27.81
N PHE A 329 7.53 -10.32 -28.81
CA PHE A 329 7.17 -8.91 -28.97
C PHE A 329 5.65 -8.71 -29.12
N LEU A 330 4.94 -9.61 -29.82
CA LEU A 330 3.50 -9.52 -29.99
C LEU A 330 2.75 -9.63 -28.65
N GLU A 331 3.14 -10.57 -27.80
CA GLU A 331 2.57 -10.73 -26.45
C GLU A 331 2.86 -9.50 -25.56
N ILE A 332 4.09 -8.96 -25.61
CA ILE A 332 4.46 -7.74 -24.87
C ILE A 332 3.65 -6.54 -25.36
N ARG A 333 3.49 -6.40 -26.67
CA ARG A 333 2.67 -5.33 -27.26
C ARG A 333 1.22 -5.44 -26.81
N SER A 334 0.64 -6.63 -26.83
CA SER A 334 -0.71 -6.87 -26.30
C SER A 334 -0.81 -6.50 -24.82
N LEU A 335 0.11 -7.00 -23.98
CA LEU A 335 0.16 -6.72 -22.55
C LEU A 335 0.25 -5.22 -22.24
N ILE A 336 1.14 -4.49 -22.92
CA ILE A 336 1.28 -3.03 -22.72
C ILE A 336 0.04 -2.30 -23.27
N SER A 337 -0.49 -2.69 -24.42
CA SER A 337 -1.68 -2.04 -24.99
C SER A 337 -2.94 -2.21 -24.13
N GLU A 338 -3.10 -3.36 -23.47
CA GLU A 338 -4.19 -3.58 -22.52
C GLU A 338 -3.96 -2.82 -21.21
N GLY A 339 -2.72 -2.81 -20.70
CA GLY A 339 -2.32 -2.05 -19.53
C GLY A 339 -3.19 -2.33 -18.30
N ARG A 340 -3.68 -3.58 -18.15
CA ARG A 340 -4.74 -3.89 -17.19
C ARG A 340 -4.20 -3.81 -15.77
N ALA A 341 -4.81 -2.93 -14.98
CA ALA A 341 -4.66 -2.89 -13.53
C ALA A 341 -6.02 -2.55 -12.93
N THR A 342 -6.68 -3.54 -12.33
CA THR A 342 -7.98 -3.37 -11.69
C THR A 342 -7.93 -3.70 -10.21
N ALA A 343 -8.45 -2.80 -9.39
CA ALA A 343 -8.65 -3.00 -7.96
C ALA A 343 -10.15 -2.90 -7.67
N THR A 344 -10.69 -3.85 -6.91
CA THR A 344 -12.08 -3.83 -6.41
C THR A 344 -13.15 -3.52 -7.47
N GLY A 345 -12.94 -4.01 -8.70
CA GLY A 345 -13.88 -3.88 -9.81
C GLY A 345 -13.80 -2.55 -10.58
N HIS A 346 -12.81 -1.70 -10.30
CA HIS A 346 -12.51 -0.50 -11.09
C HIS A 346 -11.06 -0.49 -11.59
N VAL A 347 -10.79 0.32 -12.62
CA VAL A 347 -9.43 0.57 -13.10
C VAL A 347 -8.65 1.34 -12.03
N ALA A 348 -7.38 0.98 -11.83
CA ALA A 348 -6.51 1.68 -10.89
C ALA A 348 -6.30 3.14 -11.31
N GLU A 349 -6.60 4.09 -10.43
CA GLU A 349 -6.40 5.53 -10.69
C GLU A 349 -5.19 6.10 -9.97
N THR A 350 -4.72 5.40 -8.94
CA THR A 350 -3.64 5.82 -8.03
C THR A 350 -2.59 4.73 -7.84
N GLY A 351 -1.41 5.10 -7.35
CA GLY A 351 -0.35 4.14 -6.97
C GLY A 351 -0.82 3.12 -5.93
N ILE A 352 -1.71 3.51 -5.01
CA ILE A 352 -2.32 2.61 -4.02
C ILE A 352 -3.26 1.62 -4.68
N ASP A 353 -4.12 2.07 -5.60
CA ASP A 353 -5.01 1.16 -6.34
C ASP A 353 -4.19 0.18 -7.19
N PHE A 354 -3.09 0.64 -7.78
CA PHE A 354 -2.18 -0.22 -8.54
C PHE A 354 -1.53 -1.27 -7.63
N ALA A 355 -1.06 -0.88 -6.44
CA ALA A 355 -0.52 -1.81 -5.44
C ALA A 355 -1.56 -2.85 -5.01
N ARG A 356 -2.82 -2.45 -4.82
CA ARG A 356 -3.94 -3.36 -4.54
C ARG A 356 -4.19 -4.31 -5.72
N ALA A 357 -4.18 -3.81 -6.95
CA ALA A 357 -4.35 -4.63 -8.15
C ALA A 357 -3.25 -5.69 -8.25
N ALA A 358 -1.98 -5.31 -8.05
CA ALA A 358 -0.85 -6.23 -8.03
C ALA A 358 -0.92 -7.26 -6.87
N ALA A 359 -1.44 -6.87 -5.71
CA ALA A 359 -1.59 -7.73 -4.54
C ALA A 359 -2.80 -8.70 -4.62
N THR A 360 -3.78 -8.40 -5.46
CA THR A 360 -5.03 -9.19 -5.64
C THR A 360 -5.11 -9.86 -7.02
N LEU A 361 -3.99 -9.90 -7.76
CA LEU A 361 -3.89 -10.43 -9.12
C LEU A 361 -4.85 -9.78 -10.13
N GLY A 362 -5.18 -8.50 -9.93
CA GLY A 362 -5.93 -7.66 -10.86
C GLY A 362 -5.09 -7.07 -12.00
N VAL A 363 -3.87 -7.57 -12.19
CA VAL A 363 -2.96 -7.25 -13.30
C VAL A 363 -2.82 -8.45 -14.24
N ASP A 364 -2.26 -8.24 -15.43
CA ASP A 364 -2.03 -9.33 -16.39
C ASP A 364 -1.17 -10.46 -15.81
N ARG A 365 -1.55 -11.70 -16.15
CA ARG A 365 -0.82 -12.90 -15.74
C ARG A 365 0.55 -12.94 -16.41
N GLY A 366 1.56 -13.47 -15.70
CA GLY A 366 2.93 -13.59 -16.20
C GLY A 366 3.85 -12.41 -15.85
N ILE A 367 3.30 -11.33 -15.30
CA ILE A 367 4.09 -10.25 -14.69
C ILE A 367 4.55 -10.72 -13.30
N ASP A 368 5.86 -10.68 -13.04
CA ASP A 368 6.46 -11.06 -11.76
C ASP A 368 6.59 -9.86 -10.80
N SER A 369 6.89 -8.69 -11.37
CA SER A 369 7.01 -7.44 -10.61
C SER A 369 6.87 -6.24 -11.53
N PHE A 370 6.75 -5.06 -10.94
CA PHE A 370 6.79 -3.79 -11.64
C PHE A 370 7.95 -2.94 -11.10
N GLN A 371 8.68 -2.29 -12.01
CA GLN A 371 9.55 -1.18 -11.66
C GLN A 371 8.72 0.11 -11.68
N ARG A 372 8.63 0.79 -10.55
CA ARG A 372 7.83 2.02 -10.42
C ARG A 372 8.70 3.22 -10.81
N ASN A 373 8.19 4.06 -11.71
CA ASN A 373 8.89 5.25 -12.17
C ASN A 373 7.98 6.47 -12.11
N MET A 374 8.43 7.53 -11.44
CA MET A 374 7.70 8.77 -11.25
C MET A 374 8.28 9.90 -12.09
N PHE A 375 7.42 10.70 -12.70
CA PHE A 375 7.84 11.88 -13.46
C PHE A 375 7.72 13.14 -12.59
N LEU A 376 8.83 13.55 -11.96
CA LEU A 376 8.88 14.71 -11.07
C LEU A 376 9.46 15.96 -11.76
N MET A 377 8.80 17.11 -11.60
CA MET A 377 9.29 18.39 -12.11
C MET A 377 10.45 18.92 -11.24
N ARG A 378 11.60 19.23 -11.84
CA ARG A 378 12.80 19.76 -11.15
C ARG A 378 12.98 21.26 -11.32
N ASN A 379 13.10 21.72 -12.58
CA ASN A 379 13.38 23.12 -12.89
C ASN A 379 12.63 23.56 -14.15
N GLY A 380 11.76 24.57 -14.04
CA GLY A 380 10.87 24.96 -15.12
C GLY A 380 10.07 23.76 -15.64
N GLN A 381 9.94 23.62 -16.96
CA GLN A 381 9.16 22.52 -17.57
C GLN A 381 9.95 21.21 -17.76
N ASN A 382 11.11 21.04 -17.10
CA ASN A 382 11.92 19.82 -17.17
C ASN A 382 11.54 18.85 -16.04
N PHE A 383 11.22 17.63 -16.43
CA PHE A 383 10.93 16.52 -15.53
C PHE A 383 12.13 15.58 -15.39
N LEU A 384 12.15 14.80 -14.31
CA LEU A 384 13.04 13.67 -14.07
C LEU A 384 12.20 12.40 -13.90
N GLY A 385 12.64 11.30 -14.50
CA GLY A 385 12.14 9.96 -14.21
C GLY A 385 12.88 9.42 -13.01
N ILE A 386 12.19 9.33 -11.87
CA ILE A 386 12.75 8.86 -10.61
C ILE A 386 12.20 7.46 -10.34
N SER A 387 13.11 6.51 -10.08
CA SER A 387 12.75 5.18 -9.63
C SER A 387 12.16 5.22 -8.22
N LEU A 388 10.94 4.71 -8.04
CA LEU A 388 10.29 4.52 -6.73
C LEU A 388 10.48 3.09 -6.19
N GLY A 389 11.38 2.32 -6.82
CA GLY A 389 11.68 0.96 -6.48
C GLY A 389 10.72 -0.09 -7.07
N ARG A 390 11.01 -1.34 -6.73
CA ARG A 390 10.31 -2.51 -7.27
C ARG A 390 9.14 -2.94 -6.40
N PHE A 391 8.03 -3.31 -7.05
CA PHE A 391 6.85 -3.88 -6.43
C PHE A 391 6.59 -5.28 -6.98
N LYS A 392 6.56 -6.31 -6.12
CA LYS A 392 6.32 -7.70 -6.55
C LYS A 392 4.83 -7.95 -6.73
N VAL A 393 4.46 -8.64 -7.81
CA VAL A 393 3.10 -9.14 -8.00
C VAL A 393 2.98 -10.45 -7.22
N ARG A 394 2.13 -10.45 -6.20
CA ARG A 394 1.91 -11.62 -5.35
C ARG A 394 0.51 -11.55 -4.77
N GLU A 395 -0.21 -12.65 -4.83
CA GLU A 395 -1.52 -12.75 -4.18
C GLU A 395 -1.38 -12.62 -2.66
N ARG A 396 -2.22 -11.76 -2.09
CA ARG A 396 -2.31 -11.46 -0.67
C ARG A 396 -3.78 -11.47 -0.26
N SER A 397 -4.21 -12.59 0.32
CA SER A 397 -5.60 -12.77 0.74
C SER A 397 -6.05 -11.73 1.78
N GLU A 398 -5.13 -11.21 2.59
CA GLU A 398 -5.42 -10.17 3.58
C GLU A 398 -5.80 -8.81 2.97
N VAL A 399 -5.39 -8.52 1.73
CA VAL A 399 -5.75 -7.28 1.02
C VAL A 399 -7.24 -7.27 0.62
N ASP A 400 -7.86 -8.43 0.42
CA ASP A 400 -9.28 -8.52 0.06
C ASP A 400 -10.21 -7.99 1.17
N LEU A 401 -9.76 -8.02 2.42
CA LEU A 401 -10.49 -7.47 3.56
C LEU A 401 -10.76 -5.96 3.41
N LEU A 402 -9.92 -5.23 2.67
CA LEU A 402 -10.10 -3.80 2.40
C LEU A 402 -11.44 -3.46 1.74
N ARG A 403 -12.06 -4.42 1.04
CA ARG A 403 -13.39 -4.25 0.42
C ARG A 403 -14.46 -3.85 1.44
N GLU A 404 -14.33 -4.30 2.68
CA GLU A 404 -15.26 -3.97 3.77
C GLU A 404 -15.13 -2.51 4.23
N VAL A 405 -13.91 -1.94 4.15
CA VAL A 405 -13.61 -0.57 4.59
C VAL A 405 -13.78 0.45 3.46
N ASP A 406 -13.69 0.03 2.19
CA ASP A 406 -13.72 0.91 1.01
C ASP A 406 -14.87 1.94 1.00
N PRO A 407 -16.13 1.62 1.35
CA PRO A 407 -17.20 2.61 1.39
C PRO A 407 -16.95 3.74 2.41
N TRP A 408 -16.38 3.38 3.56
CA TRP A 408 -16.00 4.32 4.61
C TRP A 408 -14.78 5.14 4.17
N LEU A 409 -13.73 4.50 3.63
CA LEU A 409 -12.53 5.17 3.12
C LEU A 409 -12.84 6.17 2.01
N LYS A 410 -13.75 5.83 1.10
CA LYS A 410 -14.19 6.75 0.04
C LYS A 410 -14.82 8.03 0.60
N SER A 411 -15.62 7.89 1.66
CA SER A 411 -16.25 9.03 2.34
C SER A 411 -15.21 9.85 3.10
N PHE A 412 -14.29 9.18 3.81
CA PHE A 412 -13.20 9.81 4.55
C PHE A 412 -12.24 10.56 3.63
N ARG A 413 -11.74 9.93 2.55
CA ARG A 413 -10.90 10.55 1.52
C ARG A 413 -11.52 11.81 0.94
N ARG A 414 -12.81 11.76 0.57
CA ARG A 414 -13.51 12.91 0.00
C ARG A 414 -13.67 14.05 1.01
N ALA A 415 -13.89 13.75 2.28
CA ALA A 415 -14.01 14.75 3.33
C ALA A 415 -12.64 15.34 3.75
N ALA A 416 -11.60 14.51 3.86
CA ALA A 416 -10.23 14.93 4.19
C ALA A 416 -9.55 15.71 3.05
N GLY A 417 -9.98 15.47 1.80
CA GLY A 417 -9.55 16.23 0.62
C GLY A 417 -10.11 17.64 0.52
N ASP A 418 -11.01 18.05 1.43
CA ASP A 418 -11.51 19.42 1.47
C ASP A 418 -10.38 20.44 1.71
N LYS A 419 -10.47 21.61 1.07
CA LYS A 419 -9.45 22.66 1.20
C LYS A 419 -9.29 23.12 2.64
N ASN A 420 -10.39 23.14 3.39
CA ASN A 420 -10.46 23.59 4.78
C ASN A 420 -10.40 22.42 5.78
N ALA A 421 -10.06 21.21 5.32
CA ALA A 421 -9.86 20.07 6.21
C ALA A 421 -8.65 20.32 7.13
N PRO A 422 -8.80 20.19 8.47
CA PRO A 422 -7.70 20.30 9.41
C PRO A 422 -6.55 19.34 9.09
N PRO A 423 -5.28 19.72 9.30
CA PRO A 423 -4.11 18.91 8.94
C PRO A 423 -4.09 17.48 9.53
N ARG A 424 -4.66 17.28 10.72
CA ARG A 424 -4.74 15.97 11.37
C ARG A 424 -5.50 14.92 10.55
N PHE A 425 -6.56 15.30 9.83
CA PHE A 425 -7.30 14.37 8.97
C PHE A 425 -6.52 14.01 7.70
N LYS A 426 -5.74 14.96 7.15
CA LYS A 426 -4.84 14.68 6.03
C LYS A 426 -3.70 13.75 6.45
N THR A 427 -3.19 13.94 7.67
CA THR A 427 -2.17 13.08 8.27
C THR A 427 -2.72 11.68 8.52
N ALA A 428 -3.91 11.56 9.11
CA ALA A 428 -4.59 10.28 9.31
C ALA A 428 -4.84 9.55 7.98
N LEU A 429 -5.28 10.27 6.94
CA LEU A 429 -5.44 9.68 5.60
C LEU A 429 -4.11 9.18 5.04
N ARG A 430 -3.03 9.98 5.13
CA ARG A 430 -1.70 9.56 4.68
C ARG A 430 -1.21 8.31 5.41
N ASN A 431 -1.45 8.21 6.71
CA ASN A 431 -1.08 7.03 7.51
C ASN A 431 -1.85 5.78 7.08
N ILE A 432 -3.16 5.92 6.81
CA ILE A 432 -3.97 4.83 6.26
C ILE A 432 -3.43 4.41 4.89
N ASP A 433 -3.22 5.37 4.00
CA ASP A 433 -2.76 5.12 2.64
C ASP A 433 -1.37 4.45 2.60
N GLN A 434 -0.47 4.86 3.50
CA GLN A 434 0.83 4.21 3.70
C GLN A 434 0.66 2.78 4.24
N ALA A 435 -0.21 2.56 5.24
CA ALA A 435 -0.46 1.23 5.79
C ALA A 435 -1.10 0.27 4.76
N ILE A 436 -2.00 0.78 3.90
CA ILE A 436 -2.56 0.00 2.78
C ILE A 436 -1.45 -0.38 1.80
N PHE A 437 -0.60 0.57 1.43
CA PHE A 437 0.50 0.31 0.50
C PHE A 437 1.48 -0.74 1.06
N ASP A 438 1.86 -0.61 2.34
CA ASP A 438 2.76 -1.56 3.00
C ASP A 438 2.13 -2.95 3.17
N LEU A 439 0.82 -3.03 3.45
CA LEU A 439 0.08 -4.29 3.42
C LEU A 439 0.14 -4.93 2.02
N CYS A 440 -0.12 -4.15 0.96
CA CYS A 440 -0.02 -4.65 -0.41
C CYS A 440 1.41 -5.09 -0.76
N ARG A 441 2.44 -4.40 -0.25
CA ARG A 441 3.85 -4.66 -0.56
C ARG A 441 4.41 -5.85 0.21
N TYR A 442 4.16 -5.94 1.51
CA TYR A 442 4.79 -6.90 2.42
C TYR A 442 3.80 -7.94 2.95
N GLY A 443 2.54 -7.57 3.12
CA GLY A 443 1.47 -8.38 3.69
C GLY A 443 1.74 -8.80 5.13
N GLY A 444 0.97 -9.79 5.57
CA GLY A 444 1.14 -10.40 6.89
C GLY A 444 0.55 -9.58 8.05
N ARG A 445 0.60 -10.20 9.24
CA ARG A 445 -0.18 -9.80 10.41
C ARG A 445 0.21 -8.41 10.95
N THR A 446 1.50 -8.11 10.97
CA THR A 446 2.01 -6.82 11.47
C THR A 446 1.50 -5.65 10.64
N HIS A 447 1.53 -5.73 9.31
CA HIS A 447 1.04 -4.66 8.45
C HIS A 447 -0.48 -4.53 8.52
N LEU A 448 -1.19 -5.65 8.68
CA LEU A 448 -2.64 -5.63 8.88
C LEU A 448 -3.02 -4.96 10.21
N GLN A 449 -2.28 -5.24 11.29
CA GLN A 449 -2.44 -4.53 12.56
C GLN A 449 -2.16 -3.04 12.42
N SER A 450 -1.07 -2.66 11.73
CA SER A 450 -0.76 -1.24 11.49
C SER A 450 -1.86 -0.52 10.73
N LEU A 451 -2.50 -1.19 9.76
CA LEU A 451 -3.68 -0.67 9.08
C LEU A 451 -4.88 -0.51 10.02
N LEU A 452 -5.20 -1.53 10.82
CA LEU A 452 -6.28 -1.46 11.81
C LEU A 452 -6.08 -0.29 12.79
N ILE A 453 -4.83 -0.09 13.23
CA ILE A 453 -4.44 1.01 14.11
C ILE A 453 -4.61 2.36 13.41
N ALA A 454 -4.15 2.49 12.16
CA ALA A 454 -4.32 3.72 11.38
C ALA A 454 -5.80 4.09 11.18
N ILE A 455 -6.67 3.10 10.92
CA ILE A 455 -8.11 3.29 10.83
C ILE A 455 -8.69 3.67 12.21
N GLY A 456 -8.27 3.01 13.28
CA GLY A 456 -8.65 3.32 14.66
C GLY A 456 -8.31 4.75 15.08
N HIS A 457 -7.13 5.24 14.74
CA HIS A 457 -6.75 6.64 14.95
C HIS A 457 -7.59 7.62 14.15
N ALA A 458 -7.89 7.31 12.89
CA ALA A 458 -8.77 8.15 12.08
C ALA A 458 -10.19 8.21 12.66
N GLU A 459 -10.73 7.08 13.15
CA GLU A 459 -12.02 7.05 13.85
C GLU A 459 -11.98 7.89 15.14
N ARG A 460 -10.89 7.78 15.93
CA ARG A 460 -10.68 8.60 17.15
C ARG A 460 -10.69 10.10 16.85
N GLU A 461 -10.08 10.52 15.74
CA GLU A 461 -10.11 11.92 15.28
C GLU A 461 -11.53 12.40 14.89
N LEU A 462 -12.35 11.51 14.34
CA LEU A 462 -13.73 11.82 13.96
C LEU A 462 -14.64 12.04 15.19
N ILE A 463 -14.32 11.46 16.35
CA ILE A 463 -15.08 11.65 17.59
C ILE A 463 -15.16 13.14 17.95
N VAL A 464 -14.04 13.85 17.86
CA VAL A 464 -13.91 15.26 18.27
C VAL A 464 -14.85 16.16 17.45
N THR A 465 -15.13 15.78 16.20
CA THR A 465 -15.94 16.58 15.27
C THR A 465 -17.25 15.92 14.87
N GLN A 466 -17.59 14.78 15.49
CA GLN A 466 -18.78 13.98 15.18
C GLN A 466 -18.92 13.71 13.68
N GLY A 467 -17.81 13.35 13.04
CA GLY A 467 -17.78 13.04 11.61
C GLY A 467 -17.65 14.24 10.67
N LYS A 468 -17.73 15.48 11.16
CA LYS A 468 -17.61 16.70 10.34
C LYS A 468 -16.13 17.03 10.12
N ILE A 469 -15.70 17.14 8.87
CA ILE A 469 -14.31 17.51 8.54
C ILE A 469 -14.32 18.84 7.77
N GLY A 470 -13.73 19.87 8.37
CA GLY A 470 -13.65 21.20 7.75
C GLY A 470 -15.03 21.73 7.36
N GLN A 471 -15.18 22.15 6.10
CA GLN A 471 -16.44 22.60 5.53
C GLN A 471 -17.04 21.57 4.55
N SER A 472 -16.57 20.32 4.60
CA SER A 472 -17.11 19.25 3.76
C SER A 472 -18.60 19.05 4.02
N LYS A 473 -19.37 18.92 2.95
CA LYS A 473 -20.79 18.54 3.01
C LYS A 473 -21.00 17.07 3.41
N ILE A 474 -19.92 16.29 3.46
CA ILE A 474 -19.95 14.87 3.83
C ILE A 474 -19.67 14.76 5.32
N ILE A 475 -20.63 14.17 6.04
CA ILE A 475 -20.43 13.74 7.42
C ILE A 475 -20.01 12.28 7.36
N VAL A 476 -18.78 12.01 7.81
CA VAL A 476 -18.25 10.65 7.89
C VAL A 476 -18.91 9.94 9.08
N ARG A 477 -19.66 8.88 8.81
CA ARG A 477 -20.33 8.09 9.85
C ARG A 477 -19.33 7.18 10.57
N PRO A 478 -19.63 6.74 11.81
CA PRO A 478 -18.83 5.71 12.45
C PRO A 478 -18.78 4.45 11.59
N LEU A 479 -17.64 3.77 11.60
CA LEU A 479 -17.43 2.53 10.87
C LEU A 479 -18.40 1.44 11.40
N PRO A 480 -19.21 0.80 10.54
CA PRO A 480 -20.37 0.00 10.96
C PRO A 480 -20.05 -1.38 11.56
N GLY A 481 -18.78 -1.75 11.70
CA GLY A 481 -18.32 -3.08 12.09
C GLY A 481 -17.69 -3.83 10.91
N LEU A 482 -16.42 -4.22 11.04
CA LEU A 482 -15.71 -5.12 10.11
C LEU A 482 -15.98 -6.58 10.46
N SER A 483 -15.69 -7.52 9.55
CA SER A 483 -15.85 -8.95 9.82
C SER A 483 -14.79 -9.49 10.79
N ALA A 484 -15.13 -10.57 11.51
CA ALA A 484 -14.20 -11.25 12.42
C ALA A 484 -12.94 -11.81 11.72
N GLU A 485 -12.93 -11.88 10.39
CA GLU A 485 -11.79 -12.35 9.59
C GLU A 485 -10.57 -11.42 9.74
N TRP A 486 -10.79 -10.12 9.96
CA TRP A 486 -9.73 -9.17 10.32
C TRP A 486 -8.96 -9.58 11.58
N ILE A 487 -9.65 -10.13 12.58
CA ILE A 487 -9.01 -10.61 13.81
C ILE A 487 -8.19 -11.86 13.51
N ALA A 488 -8.75 -12.80 12.77
CA ALA A 488 -8.08 -14.06 12.44
C ALA A 488 -6.79 -13.83 11.65
N GLN A 489 -6.79 -12.85 10.73
CA GLN A 489 -5.61 -12.50 9.93
C GLN A 489 -4.62 -11.59 10.68
N ALA A 490 -5.06 -10.80 11.65
CA ALA A 490 -4.20 -9.88 12.42
C ALA A 490 -3.57 -10.50 13.68
N ASP A 491 -4.11 -11.61 14.20
CA ASP A 491 -3.65 -12.23 15.45
C ASP A 491 -2.22 -12.78 15.34
N ASP A 492 -1.24 -12.09 15.91
CA ASP A 492 0.18 -12.50 15.94
C ASP A 492 0.53 -13.37 17.15
N CYS A 493 -0.46 -13.81 17.94
CA CYS A 493 -0.29 -14.60 19.15
C CYS A 493 0.52 -13.90 20.27
N THR A 494 0.69 -12.58 20.20
CA THR A 494 1.37 -11.81 21.25
C THR A 494 0.43 -11.51 22.42
N HIS A 495 1.00 -11.32 23.61
CA HIS A 495 0.25 -10.90 24.81
C HIS A 495 -0.51 -9.59 24.60
N LYS A 496 0.11 -8.63 23.89
CA LYS A 496 -0.49 -7.33 23.57
C LYS A 496 -1.76 -7.47 22.73
N PHE A 497 -1.69 -8.27 21.65
CA PHE A 497 -2.85 -8.53 20.81
C PHE A 497 -3.94 -9.30 21.56
N ALA A 498 -3.57 -10.30 22.36
CA ALA A 498 -4.50 -11.09 23.15
C ALA A 498 -5.32 -10.22 24.13
N ILE A 499 -4.66 -9.32 24.86
CA ILE A 499 -5.32 -8.39 25.79
C ILE A 499 -6.22 -7.41 25.03
N ALA A 500 -5.71 -6.77 23.98
CA ALA A 500 -6.46 -5.80 23.21
C ALA A 500 -7.74 -6.42 22.60
N ARG A 501 -7.63 -7.64 22.05
CA ARG A 501 -8.76 -8.40 21.50
C ARG A 501 -9.78 -8.77 22.58
N ALA A 502 -9.32 -9.26 23.73
CA ALA A 502 -10.20 -9.63 24.84
C ALA A 502 -10.99 -8.42 25.35
N LEU A 503 -10.33 -7.27 25.47
CA LEU A 503 -10.95 -6.01 25.86
C LEU A 503 -11.94 -5.49 24.81
N ALA A 504 -11.51 -5.34 23.55
CA ALA A 504 -12.35 -4.82 22.46
C ALA A 504 -13.67 -5.58 22.28
N SER A 505 -13.68 -6.87 22.62
CA SER A 505 -14.84 -7.75 22.53
C SER A 505 -15.71 -7.83 23.79
N VAL A 506 -15.49 -6.97 24.79
CA VAL A 506 -16.33 -6.89 25.99
C VAL A 506 -17.74 -6.38 25.66
N TYR A 507 -18.76 -7.06 26.19
CA TYR A 507 -20.17 -6.76 25.98
C TYR A 507 -21.04 -7.10 27.20
N ASP A 508 -22.31 -6.73 27.13
CA ASP A 508 -23.35 -7.13 28.09
C ASP A 508 -24.17 -8.30 27.52
N GLN A 509 -24.21 -9.43 28.24
CA GLN A 509 -24.97 -10.62 27.84
C GLN A 509 -26.48 -10.37 27.76
N GLU A 510 -26.99 -9.41 28.52
CA GLU A 510 -28.41 -9.04 28.52
C GLU A 510 -28.75 -7.97 27.48
N ALA A 511 -27.74 -7.46 26.75
CA ALA A 511 -27.86 -6.41 25.74
C ALA A 511 -28.58 -5.13 26.24
N LYS A 512 -28.55 -4.86 27.55
CA LYS A 512 -29.09 -3.63 28.18
C LYS A 512 -28.10 -2.47 28.06
N ILE A 513 -26.80 -2.79 27.96
CA ILE A 513 -25.70 -1.82 27.78
C ILE A 513 -24.96 -2.12 26.48
N GLY A 514 -24.45 -1.08 25.83
CA GLY A 514 -23.65 -1.21 24.62
C GLY A 514 -22.33 -1.99 24.80
N PRO A 515 -21.64 -2.32 23.69
CA PRO A 515 -20.32 -2.96 23.73
C PRO A 515 -19.27 -2.05 24.39
N LEU A 516 -18.03 -2.54 24.58
CA LEU A 516 -16.92 -1.73 25.11
C LEU A 516 -16.77 -0.41 24.36
N ARG A 517 -16.92 -0.45 23.03
CA ARG A 517 -16.83 0.71 22.14
C ARG A 517 -17.72 1.90 22.59
N ALA A 518 -18.87 1.65 23.22
CA ALA A 518 -19.73 2.70 23.78
C ALA A 518 -19.09 3.50 24.94
N ASN A 519 -18.03 2.98 25.56
CA ASN A 519 -17.25 3.68 26.57
C ASN A 519 -16.06 4.46 26.00
N LEU A 520 -15.73 4.26 24.72
CA LEU A 520 -14.62 4.92 24.02
C LEU A 520 -15.14 6.03 23.09
N GLU A 521 -16.29 5.82 22.44
CA GLU A 521 -16.85 6.76 21.48
C GLU A 521 -18.36 7.01 21.67
N PRO A 522 -18.83 8.25 21.43
CA PRO A 522 -20.23 8.62 21.55
C PRO A 522 -20.96 8.20 20.27
N VAL A 523 -21.36 6.93 20.18
CA VAL A 523 -22.17 6.41 19.07
C VAL A 523 -23.54 5.98 19.57
N ASN A 524 -24.58 6.27 18.79
CA ASN A 524 -25.91 5.77 19.09
C ASN A 524 -25.98 4.26 18.79
N TRP A 525 -26.03 3.46 19.85
CA TRP A 525 -26.07 2.00 19.77
C TRP A 525 -27.48 1.40 19.65
N LYS A 526 -28.52 2.22 19.82
CA LYS A 526 -29.94 1.78 19.80
C LYS A 526 -30.51 1.71 18.38
N ASP A 527 -30.04 2.57 17.49
CA ASP A 527 -30.51 2.62 16.11
C ASP A 527 -29.79 1.59 15.23
N ARG A 528 -30.49 1.15 14.17
CA ARG A 528 -29.94 0.20 13.18
C ARG A 528 -28.71 0.75 12.45
N TYR A 529 -28.63 2.08 12.31
CA TYR A 529 -27.51 2.76 11.67
C TYR A 529 -26.66 3.46 12.72
N ARG A 530 -25.34 3.27 12.67
CA ARG A 530 -24.39 3.96 13.56
C ARG A 530 -24.30 5.43 13.18
N VAL A 531 -24.55 6.30 14.15
CA VAL A 531 -24.45 7.77 14.03
C VAL A 531 -23.78 8.30 15.28
N TRP A 532 -22.96 9.35 15.11
CA TRP A 532 -22.37 10.08 16.23
C TRP A 532 -23.45 10.70 17.13
N ALA A 533 -23.27 10.58 18.44
CA ALA A 533 -24.09 11.23 19.45
C ALA A 533 -23.40 12.49 19.97
N GLU A 534 -24.18 13.51 20.37
CA GLU A 534 -23.60 14.81 20.74
C GLU A 534 -22.81 14.76 22.05
N LYS A 535 -23.33 14.06 23.06
CA LYS A 535 -22.69 13.81 24.36
C LYS A 535 -23.23 12.51 24.95
N ASP A 536 -22.34 11.58 25.29
CA ASP A 536 -22.72 10.36 26.00
C ASP A 536 -21.90 10.21 27.29
N ARG A 537 -22.59 10.14 28.43
CA ARG A 537 -21.98 9.95 29.76
C ARG A 537 -21.33 8.56 29.89
N ALA A 538 -21.61 7.64 28.97
CA ALA A 538 -20.95 6.35 28.91
C ALA A 538 -19.48 6.45 28.48
N VAL A 539 -19.08 7.51 27.76
CA VAL A 539 -17.73 7.70 27.24
C VAL A 539 -16.79 8.21 28.33
N VAL A 540 -15.82 7.39 28.73
CA VAL A 540 -14.90 7.65 29.85
C VAL A 540 -13.42 7.48 29.50
N TRP A 541 -13.11 7.20 28.22
CA TRP A 541 -11.74 7.05 27.71
C TRP A 541 -11.10 8.41 27.39
N HIS A 542 -10.68 9.13 28.43
CA HIS A 542 -10.10 10.49 28.31
C HIS A 542 -8.79 10.68 29.09
N ALA A 543 -8.33 9.65 29.80
CA ALA A 543 -7.10 9.71 30.59
C ALA A 543 -5.85 9.51 29.73
N VAL A 544 -4.69 9.84 30.28
CA VAL A 544 -3.38 9.78 29.59
C VAL A 544 -2.84 8.36 29.47
N ASP A 545 -3.14 7.47 30.44
CA ASP A 545 -2.61 6.10 30.47
C ASP A 545 -3.70 5.02 30.36
N LEU A 546 -3.30 3.86 29.82
CA LEU A 546 -4.17 2.71 29.58
C LEU A 546 -4.83 2.20 30.86
N ALA A 547 -4.08 2.05 31.95
CA ALA A 547 -4.59 1.46 33.19
C ALA A 547 -5.70 2.34 33.80
N THR A 548 -5.52 3.66 33.82
CA THR A 548 -6.57 4.60 34.24
C THR A 548 -7.81 4.51 33.37
N ASN A 549 -7.64 4.46 32.04
CA ASN A 549 -8.78 4.33 31.11
C ASN A 549 -9.56 3.03 31.35
N LEU A 550 -8.88 1.89 31.48
CA LEU A 550 -9.54 0.60 31.75
C LEU A 550 -10.26 0.60 33.11
N ALA A 551 -9.67 1.17 34.15
CA ALA A 551 -10.32 1.29 35.46
C ALA A 551 -11.57 2.19 35.41
N ASN A 552 -11.51 3.30 34.67
CA ASN A 552 -12.66 4.18 34.44
C ASN A 552 -13.79 3.46 33.69
N VAL A 553 -13.45 2.69 32.64
CA VAL A 553 -14.41 1.90 31.87
C VAL A 553 -15.08 0.85 32.76
N LEU A 554 -14.30 0.11 33.56
CA LEU A 554 -14.84 -0.88 34.48
C LEU A 554 -15.83 -0.25 35.47
N GLN A 555 -15.42 0.84 36.12
CA GLN A 555 -16.28 1.58 37.05
C GLN A 555 -17.58 2.02 36.39
N ARG A 556 -17.48 2.60 35.19
CA ARG A 556 -18.64 3.07 34.42
C ARG A 556 -19.59 1.93 34.07
N ARG A 557 -19.08 0.81 33.58
CA ARG A 557 -19.89 -0.36 33.20
C ARG A 557 -20.59 -0.99 34.40
N VAL A 558 -19.92 -1.11 35.55
CA VAL A 558 -20.54 -1.61 36.80
C VAL A 558 -21.67 -0.67 37.25
N MET A 559 -21.44 0.64 37.23
CA MET A 559 -22.46 1.64 37.59
C MET A 559 -23.66 1.61 36.64
N ASP A 560 -23.42 1.58 35.33
CA ASP A 560 -24.50 1.52 34.34
C ASP A 560 -25.28 0.20 34.46
N GLY A 561 -24.60 -0.93 34.68
CA GLY A 561 -25.19 -2.25 34.92
C GLY A 561 -26.14 -2.27 36.11
N ALA A 562 -25.68 -1.71 37.24
CA ALA A 562 -26.52 -1.57 38.42
C ALA A 562 -27.73 -0.65 38.16
N ARG A 563 -27.53 0.47 37.46
CA ARG A 563 -28.59 1.45 37.15
C ARG A 563 -29.70 0.86 36.28
N VAL A 564 -29.36 0.02 35.30
CA VAL A 564 -30.35 -0.60 34.38
C VAL A 564 -30.82 -1.98 34.87
N GLY A 565 -30.34 -2.44 36.02
CA GLY A 565 -30.73 -3.72 36.60
C GLY A 565 -30.26 -4.93 35.79
N CYS A 566 -29.00 -4.94 35.35
CA CYS A 566 -28.36 -6.16 34.83
C CYS A 566 -28.31 -7.22 35.95
N LYS A 567 -28.74 -8.44 35.63
CA LYS A 567 -28.62 -9.61 36.50
C LYS A 567 -27.15 -10.00 36.68
N TYR A 568 -26.35 -9.85 35.64
CA TYR A 568 -24.92 -10.16 35.67
C TYR A 568 -24.06 -8.92 35.36
N LEU A 569 -22.78 -9.00 35.68
CA LEU A 569 -21.84 -7.94 35.34
C LEU A 569 -21.69 -7.82 33.82
N PRO A 570 -21.79 -6.61 33.23
CA PRO A 570 -21.70 -6.39 31.79
C PRO A 570 -20.23 -6.40 31.28
N LEU A 571 -19.53 -7.49 31.63
CA LEU A 571 -18.10 -7.74 31.42
C LEU A 571 -17.84 -9.04 30.65
N ALA A 572 -18.88 -9.61 30.04
CA ALA A 572 -18.72 -10.79 29.20
C ALA A 572 -17.88 -10.45 27.98
N SER A 573 -17.24 -11.43 27.37
CA SER A 573 -16.42 -11.20 26.19
C SER A 573 -16.42 -12.42 25.27
N HIS A 574 -16.25 -12.16 23.97
CA HIS A 574 -16.09 -13.22 22.97
C HIS A 574 -14.70 -13.86 23.04
N PHE A 575 -13.69 -13.09 23.48
CA PHE A 575 -12.32 -13.54 23.63
C PHE A 575 -11.83 -13.37 25.06
N ALA A 576 -10.92 -14.24 25.48
CA ALA A 576 -10.25 -14.16 26.76
C ALA A 576 -8.74 -13.96 26.59
N ALA A 577 -8.12 -13.23 27.52
CA ALA A 577 -6.68 -13.14 27.63
C ALA A 577 -6.13 -14.31 28.46
N PRO A 578 -4.96 -14.85 28.11
CA PRO A 578 -4.30 -15.87 28.93
C PRO A 578 -3.67 -15.23 30.19
N LEU A 579 -3.48 -16.03 31.25
CA LEU A 579 -3.03 -15.55 32.56
C LEU A 579 -1.59 -15.00 32.57
N ASP A 580 -0.72 -15.53 31.70
CA ASP A 580 0.64 -15.02 31.51
C ASP A 580 0.64 -13.61 30.91
N ALA A 581 -0.24 -13.32 29.94
CA ALA A 581 -0.42 -11.98 29.41
C ALA A 581 -0.93 -11.01 30.50
N ILE A 582 -1.84 -11.45 31.37
CA ILE A 582 -2.33 -10.65 32.49
C ILE A 582 -1.21 -10.35 33.48
N THR A 583 -0.36 -11.34 33.77
CA THR A 583 0.78 -11.16 34.67
C THR A 583 1.77 -10.15 34.08
N ALA A 584 2.14 -10.30 32.80
CA ALA A 584 2.96 -9.31 32.09
C ALA A 584 2.34 -7.90 32.08
N PHE A 585 1.01 -7.79 31.98
CA PHE A 585 0.31 -6.51 32.10
C PHE A 585 0.41 -5.93 33.51
N LEU A 586 0.26 -6.74 34.57
CA LEU A 586 0.37 -6.30 35.96
C LEU A 586 1.80 -5.85 36.29
N ASP A 587 2.80 -6.57 35.80
CA ASP A 587 4.23 -6.29 36.01
C ASP A 587 4.72 -5.08 35.18
N GLY A 588 3.89 -4.57 34.27
CA GLY A 588 4.23 -3.42 33.43
C GLY A 588 5.23 -3.74 32.31
N GLU A 589 5.35 -5.02 31.94
CA GLU A 589 6.24 -5.49 30.86
C GLU A 589 5.65 -5.27 29.46
N LEU A 590 4.35 -4.98 29.38
CA LEU A 590 3.68 -4.69 28.13
C LEU A 590 3.76 -3.21 27.75
N ASP A 591 3.93 -2.98 26.46
CA ASP A 591 3.79 -1.66 25.84
C ASP A 591 2.30 -1.27 25.81
N ASP A 592 1.90 -0.50 26.82
CA ASP A 592 0.53 -0.03 27.04
C ASP A 592 0.03 0.84 25.88
N GLU A 593 0.89 1.64 25.24
CA GLU A 593 0.53 2.47 24.08
C GLU A 593 0.12 1.57 22.92
N ARG A 594 0.91 0.54 22.63
CA ARG A 594 0.57 -0.43 21.59
C ARG A 594 -0.72 -1.19 21.87
N VAL A 595 -0.99 -1.54 23.13
CA VAL A 595 -2.26 -2.18 23.51
C VAL A 595 -3.43 -1.24 23.29
N GLU A 596 -3.31 0.04 23.66
CA GLU A 596 -4.34 1.05 23.40
C GLU A 596 -4.59 1.24 21.89
N GLU A 597 -3.55 1.39 21.07
CA GLU A 597 -3.66 1.48 19.61
C GLU A 597 -4.45 0.30 19.03
N LEU A 598 -4.11 -0.93 19.48
CA LEU A 598 -4.80 -2.15 19.06
C LEU A 598 -6.27 -2.17 19.51
N ILE A 599 -6.59 -1.69 20.72
CA ILE A 599 -7.99 -1.59 21.18
C ILE A 599 -8.79 -0.69 20.23
N TRP A 600 -8.24 0.48 19.86
CA TRP A 600 -8.88 1.42 18.94
C TRP A 600 -9.14 0.82 17.55
N GLY A 601 -8.25 -0.04 17.04
CA GLY A 601 -8.47 -0.75 15.78
C GLY A 601 -9.44 -1.93 15.90
N LEU A 602 -9.26 -2.77 16.93
CA LEU A 602 -10.03 -4.01 17.10
C LEU A 602 -11.49 -3.77 17.48
N MET A 603 -11.80 -2.67 18.19
CA MET A 603 -13.19 -2.34 18.53
C MET A 603 -14.07 -2.04 17.30
N LEU A 604 -13.45 -1.78 16.15
CA LEU A 604 -14.13 -1.54 14.87
C LEU A 604 -14.62 -2.84 14.22
N ILE A 605 -14.29 -4.00 14.77
CA ILE A 605 -14.61 -5.32 14.23
C ILE A 605 -15.84 -5.90 14.96
N ASP A 606 -16.73 -6.57 14.23
CA ASP A 606 -17.80 -7.37 14.83
C ASP A 606 -17.22 -8.67 15.39
N HIS A 607 -17.35 -8.83 16.69
CA HIS A 607 -16.83 -9.98 17.42
C HIS A 607 -17.84 -11.15 17.50
N ARG A 608 -19.01 -11.04 16.86
CA ARG A 608 -20.02 -12.11 16.82
C ARG A 608 -19.66 -13.18 15.76
N GLY A 609 -19.30 -14.39 16.20
CA GLY A 609 -19.00 -15.51 15.31
C GLY A 609 -18.38 -16.73 16.02
N ASN A 610 -18.30 -17.87 15.32
CA ASN A 610 -17.77 -19.12 15.87
C ASN A 610 -16.23 -19.08 15.93
N GLN A 611 -15.68 -18.82 17.11
CA GLN A 611 -14.26 -18.56 17.31
C GLN A 611 -13.55 -19.80 17.87
N SER A 612 -13.15 -20.70 16.98
CA SER A 612 -12.13 -21.71 17.30
C SER A 612 -10.74 -21.11 17.06
N LEU A 613 -10.34 -20.13 17.87
CA LEU A 613 -8.95 -19.67 17.90
C LEU A 613 -8.27 -20.33 19.10
N GLY A 614 -7.17 -21.03 18.80
CA GLY A 614 -6.45 -21.89 19.71
C GLY A 614 -6.13 -21.18 21.02
N SER A 615 -6.48 -21.83 22.13
CA SER A 615 -5.99 -21.48 23.47
C SER A 615 -4.46 -21.37 23.39
N LEU A 616 -3.93 -20.16 23.53
CA LEU A 616 -2.51 -20.00 23.85
C LEU A 616 -2.22 -20.91 25.06
N ARG A 617 -1.12 -21.66 24.98
CA ARG A 617 -0.69 -22.52 26.08
C ARG A 617 -0.42 -21.60 27.27
N THR A 618 -1.15 -21.82 28.36
CA THR A 618 -0.82 -21.25 29.67
C THR A 618 0.56 -21.77 30.05
N ALA A 619 1.60 -20.95 29.94
CA ALA A 619 2.84 -21.18 30.65
C ALA A 619 2.55 -21.11 32.17
N ASP A 620 3.33 -21.84 32.97
CA ASP A 620 3.30 -21.80 34.44
C ASP A 620 3.79 -20.43 34.96
N SER A 621 3.04 -19.36 34.68
CA SER A 621 3.31 -18.04 35.24
C SER A 621 2.68 -17.93 36.63
N ALA A 622 3.45 -17.39 37.58
CA ALA A 622 3.03 -17.20 38.96
C ALA A 622 2.04 -16.02 39.05
N VAL A 623 0.76 -16.31 38.84
CA VAL A 623 -0.30 -15.31 38.96
C VAL A 623 -0.34 -14.71 40.38
N PRO A 624 -0.35 -13.38 40.54
CA PRO A 624 -0.47 -12.74 41.84
C PRO A 624 -1.77 -13.11 42.58
N ARG A 625 -1.67 -13.44 43.88
CA ARG A 625 -2.82 -13.89 44.69
C ARG A 625 -3.85 -12.79 44.93
N ASP A 626 -3.40 -11.55 45.06
CA ASP A 626 -4.23 -10.35 45.15
C ASP A 626 -5.09 -10.18 43.88
N TYR A 627 -4.51 -10.34 42.69
CA TYR A 627 -5.27 -10.37 41.44
C TYR A 627 -6.31 -11.49 41.45
N ALA A 628 -5.93 -12.72 41.80
CA ALA A 628 -6.85 -13.85 41.83
C ALA A 628 -8.04 -13.59 42.76
N LEU A 629 -7.78 -13.10 43.97
CA LEU A 629 -8.80 -12.77 44.96
C LEU A 629 -9.78 -11.70 44.44
N LEU A 630 -9.24 -10.61 43.87
CA LEU A 630 -10.05 -9.49 43.38
C LEU A 630 -10.83 -9.88 42.11
N LYS A 631 -10.22 -10.62 41.17
CA LYS A 631 -10.84 -10.97 39.88
C LYS A 631 -12.09 -11.82 40.03
N LEU A 632 -12.15 -12.69 41.04
CA LEU A 632 -13.32 -13.53 41.31
C LEU A 632 -14.60 -12.72 41.61
N LEU A 633 -14.49 -11.47 42.08
CA LEU A 633 -15.64 -10.59 42.32
C LEU A 633 -16.15 -9.90 41.05
N PHE A 634 -15.36 -9.90 39.97
CA PHE A 634 -15.65 -9.20 38.73
C PHE A 634 -15.86 -10.18 37.55
N LEU A 635 -16.37 -11.38 37.85
CA LEU A 635 -16.70 -12.36 36.83
C LEU A 635 -18.02 -12.02 36.13
N PRO A 636 -18.12 -12.22 34.80
CA PRO A 636 -19.32 -11.86 34.03
C PRO A 636 -20.48 -12.83 34.23
N CYS A 637 -20.23 -14.01 34.80
CA CYS A 637 -21.23 -15.04 35.04
C CYS A 637 -20.97 -15.72 36.39
N PRO A 638 -21.99 -16.36 37.00
CA PRO A 638 -21.82 -17.17 38.20
C PRO A 638 -20.80 -18.30 38.02
N LEU A 639 -20.16 -18.70 39.12
CA LEU A 639 -19.26 -19.84 39.17
C LEU A 639 -20.05 -21.14 39.36
N THR A 640 -19.72 -22.17 38.60
CA THR A 640 -20.29 -23.51 38.76
C THR A 640 -19.19 -24.55 38.84
N VAL A 641 -19.44 -25.62 39.59
CA VAL A 641 -18.51 -26.73 39.78
C VAL A 641 -18.97 -27.90 38.92
N GLU A 642 -18.04 -28.46 38.16
CA GLU A 642 -18.24 -29.72 37.46
C GLU A 642 -17.33 -30.78 38.07
N GLN A 643 -17.94 -31.85 38.57
CA GLN A 643 -17.25 -33.03 39.09
C GLN A 643 -16.87 -33.92 37.91
N ARG A 644 -15.56 -34.11 37.68
CA ARG A 644 -15.09 -35.03 36.62
C ARG A 644 -13.91 -35.85 37.14
N ARG A 645 -14.10 -37.18 37.21
CA ARG A 645 -13.08 -38.14 37.69
C ARG A 645 -12.53 -37.83 39.09
N GLY A 646 -13.39 -37.42 40.03
CA GLY A 646 -12.99 -37.12 41.42
C GLY A 646 -12.28 -35.79 41.63
N MET A 647 -12.13 -34.97 40.58
CA MET A 647 -11.61 -33.60 40.69
C MET A 647 -12.75 -32.58 40.51
N CYS A 648 -12.79 -31.58 41.38
CA CYS A 648 -13.64 -30.40 41.22
C CYS A 648 -13.04 -29.50 40.15
N ARG A 649 -13.83 -29.16 39.12
CA ARG A 649 -13.44 -28.17 38.12
C ARG A 649 -14.42 -27.01 38.11
N TRP A 650 -13.94 -25.85 38.51
CA TRP A 650 -14.65 -24.58 38.47
C TRP A 650 -14.70 -24.03 37.05
N ARG A 651 -15.84 -23.46 36.66
CA ARG A 651 -16.00 -22.75 35.39
C ARG A 651 -17.07 -21.67 35.47
N LEU A 652 -17.08 -20.78 34.48
CA LEU A 652 -18.17 -19.84 34.29
C LEU A 652 -19.42 -20.59 33.84
N ALA A 653 -20.57 -20.27 34.44
CA ALA A 653 -21.85 -20.82 34.06
C ALA A 653 -22.20 -20.45 32.61
N ARG A 654 -22.80 -21.40 31.88
CA ARG A 654 -23.34 -21.22 30.52
C ARG A 654 -24.85 -21.48 30.54
N ASP A 655 -25.57 -20.89 29.59
CA ASP A 655 -26.98 -21.22 29.30
C ASP A 655 -27.91 -21.09 30.52
N GLY A 656 -27.69 -20.09 31.36
CA GLY A 656 -28.54 -19.81 32.52
C GLY A 656 -28.44 -20.84 33.66
N LYS A 657 -27.45 -21.75 33.63
CA LYS A 657 -27.21 -22.72 34.71
C LYS A 657 -27.00 -22.01 36.06
N PRO A 658 -27.53 -22.58 37.16
CA PRO A 658 -27.31 -22.04 38.50
C PRO A 658 -25.84 -22.15 38.90
N GLY A 659 -25.40 -21.23 39.74
CA GLY A 659 -24.04 -21.17 40.26
C GLY A 659 -23.91 -20.11 41.35
N ILE A 660 -22.71 -20.01 41.91
CA ILE A 660 -22.35 -19.03 42.92
C ILE A 660 -22.20 -17.67 42.23
N ALA A 661 -23.18 -16.79 42.44
CA ALA A 661 -23.14 -15.41 41.95
C ALA A 661 -22.46 -14.53 43.00
N ILE A 662 -21.21 -14.14 42.74
CA ILE A 662 -20.47 -13.20 43.60
C ILE A 662 -20.85 -11.79 43.16
N ARG A 663 -21.46 -11.02 44.06
CA ARG A 663 -21.80 -9.61 43.76
C ARG A 663 -20.53 -8.77 43.81
N PRO A 664 -20.31 -7.86 42.83
CA PRO A 664 -19.20 -6.91 42.90
C PRO A 664 -19.37 -6.02 44.14
N GLU A 665 -18.25 -5.64 44.75
CA GLU A 665 -18.24 -4.71 45.89
C GLU A 665 -17.79 -3.32 45.40
N PRO A 666 -18.69 -2.30 45.39
CA PRO A 666 -18.40 -0.98 44.85
C PRO A 666 -17.18 -0.30 45.47
N ARG A 667 -16.82 -0.63 46.72
CA ARG A 667 -15.66 -0.06 47.42
C ARG A 667 -14.31 -0.48 46.85
N ILE A 668 -14.23 -1.61 46.12
CA ILE A 668 -12.95 -2.15 45.65
C ILE A 668 -12.25 -1.19 44.68
N LEU A 669 -12.95 -0.67 43.67
CA LEU A 669 -12.33 0.18 42.65
C LEU A 669 -11.79 1.50 43.23
N PRO A 670 -12.54 2.25 44.08
CA PRO A 670 -11.99 3.42 44.77
C PRO A 670 -10.77 3.09 45.64
N LEU A 671 -10.75 1.96 46.34
CA LEU A 671 -9.61 1.55 47.17
C LEU A 671 -8.37 1.25 46.34
N LEU A 672 -8.50 0.49 45.25
CA LEU A 672 -7.39 0.20 44.34
C LEU A 672 -6.83 1.47 43.70
N ARG A 673 -7.70 2.40 43.27
CA ARG A 673 -7.28 3.72 42.75
C ARG A 673 -6.58 4.59 43.79
N ALA A 674 -6.89 4.41 45.07
CA ALA A 674 -6.23 5.09 46.17
C ALA A 674 -4.94 4.38 46.66
N GLY A 675 -4.50 3.31 45.98
CA GLY A 675 -3.32 2.53 46.40
C GLY A 675 -3.57 1.63 47.62
N ARG A 676 -4.81 1.50 48.09
CA ARG A 676 -5.19 0.76 49.31
C ARG A 676 -5.51 -0.71 48.97
N VAL A 677 -4.56 -1.40 48.34
CA VAL A 677 -4.73 -2.78 47.84
C VAL A 677 -5.07 -3.77 48.96
N GLY A 678 -4.39 -3.65 50.11
CA GLY A 678 -4.64 -4.51 51.26
C GLY A 678 -6.08 -4.47 51.78
N GLU A 679 -6.67 -3.28 51.90
CA GLU A 679 -8.09 -3.14 52.28
C GLU A 679 -9.03 -3.70 51.22
N ALA A 680 -8.72 -3.51 49.94
CA ALA A 680 -9.50 -4.09 48.85
C ALA A 680 -9.48 -5.63 48.89
N CYS A 681 -8.31 -6.24 49.16
CA CYS A 681 -8.16 -7.68 49.32
C CYS A 681 -8.93 -8.22 50.54
N ARG A 682 -8.83 -7.54 51.70
CA ARG A 682 -9.60 -7.89 52.90
C ARG A 682 -11.10 -7.92 52.64
N ILE A 683 -11.62 -6.90 51.96
CA ILE A 683 -13.04 -6.82 51.58
C ILE A 683 -13.41 -7.92 50.58
N ALA A 684 -12.55 -8.19 49.60
CA ALA A 684 -12.78 -9.27 48.62
C ALA A 684 -12.84 -10.64 49.31
N ALA A 685 -11.94 -10.91 50.25
CA ALA A 685 -11.94 -12.16 51.02
C ALA A 685 -13.23 -12.37 51.82
N GLN A 686 -13.69 -11.33 52.52
CA GLN A 686 -14.96 -11.35 53.25
C GLN A 686 -16.15 -11.61 52.33
N ARG A 687 -16.17 -10.95 51.15
CA ARG A 687 -17.26 -11.12 50.17
C ARG A 687 -17.30 -12.54 49.60
N LEU A 688 -16.14 -13.11 49.26
CA LEU A 688 -16.04 -14.50 48.79
C LEU A 688 -16.52 -15.50 49.84
N ARG A 689 -16.16 -15.30 51.11
CA ARG A 689 -16.63 -16.12 52.23
C ARG A 689 -18.16 -16.08 52.37
N ILE A 690 -18.77 -14.89 52.32
CA ILE A 690 -20.23 -14.72 52.36
C ILE A 690 -20.91 -15.41 51.16
N SER A 691 -20.26 -15.43 50.00
CA SER A 691 -20.75 -16.09 48.80
C SER A 691 -20.51 -17.60 48.76
N GLY A 692 -19.94 -18.21 49.82
CA GLY A 692 -19.71 -19.66 49.89
C GLY A 692 -18.39 -20.14 49.27
N LEU A 693 -17.42 -19.24 49.06
CA LEU A 693 -16.07 -19.52 48.56
C LEU A 693 -15.01 -18.99 49.54
N PRO A 694 -14.81 -19.62 50.71
CA PRO A 694 -13.91 -19.08 51.74
C PRO A 694 -12.43 -19.15 51.32
N PRO A 695 -11.73 -18.03 51.11
CA PRO A 695 -10.34 -18.05 50.67
C PRO A 695 -9.39 -18.52 51.78
N MET A 696 -8.20 -19.01 51.38
CA MET A 696 -7.12 -19.43 52.26
C MET A 696 -6.30 -18.23 52.80
N PRO A 697 -5.78 -18.32 54.03
CA PRO A 697 -5.98 -19.40 55.00
C PRO A 697 -7.39 -19.36 55.61
N GLY A 698 -7.97 -20.54 55.85
CA GLY A 698 -9.27 -20.67 56.51
C GLY A 698 -9.26 -20.11 57.94
N PRO A 699 -10.44 -19.92 58.56
CA PRO A 699 -10.52 -19.51 59.95
C PRO A 699 -9.72 -20.46 60.84
N LEU A 700 -9.00 -19.91 61.81
CA LEU A 700 -8.32 -20.70 62.83
C LEU A 700 -9.34 -21.53 63.63
N PRO A 701 -8.91 -22.60 64.34
CA PRO A 701 -9.80 -23.35 65.25
C PRO A 701 -10.51 -22.47 66.30
N THR A 702 -9.96 -21.29 66.57
CA THR A 702 -10.51 -20.24 67.45
C THR A 702 -11.60 -19.38 66.79
N GLY A 703 -11.93 -19.60 65.52
CA GLY A 703 -12.87 -18.79 64.73
C GLY A 703 -12.30 -17.49 64.18
N VAL A 704 -11.05 -17.12 64.54
CA VAL A 704 -10.39 -15.90 64.09
C VAL A 704 -9.96 -16.05 62.62
N THR A 705 -10.40 -15.13 61.77
CA THR A 705 -9.98 -15.06 60.36
C THR A 705 -8.72 -14.22 60.23
N ARG A 706 -7.80 -14.64 59.37
CA ARG A 706 -6.56 -13.90 59.07
C ARG A 706 -6.75 -12.89 57.93
N ASP A 707 -7.92 -12.28 57.84
CA ASP A 707 -8.19 -11.32 56.76
C ASP A 707 -7.36 -10.03 56.95
N ASP A 708 -6.94 -9.75 58.18
CA ASP A 708 -6.10 -8.61 58.52
C ASP A 708 -4.66 -8.76 58.03
N ASP A 709 -4.19 -9.97 57.70
CA ASP A 709 -2.89 -10.19 57.04
C ASP A 709 -2.83 -9.45 55.69
N TRP A 710 -3.97 -9.26 55.02
CA TRP A 710 -4.04 -8.43 53.81
C TRP A 710 -3.88 -6.94 54.11
N SER A 711 -4.23 -6.47 55.31
CA SER A 711 -4.14 -5.04 55.64
C SER A 711 -2.70 -4.53 55.72
N GLU A 712 -1.74 -5.43 55.98
CA GLU A 712 -0.30 -5.15 55.97
C GLU A 712 0.30 -5.21 54.55
N TYR A 713 -0.44 -5.73 53.57
CA TYR A 713 -0.02 -5.84 52.19
C TYR A 713 0.00 -4.46 51.52
N THR A 714 1.21 -3.95 51.30
CA THR A 714 1.46 -2.66 50.64
C THR A 714 2.05 -2.89 49.26
N VAL A 715 1.54 -2.15 48.28
CA VAL A 715 1.93 -2.27 46.88
C VAL A 715 2.08 -0.87 46.30
N GLY A 716 2.99 -0.71 45.34
CA GLY A 716 3.18 0.56 44.63
C GLY A 716 1.89 1.06 43.96
N PRO A 717 1.65 2.38 43.88
CA PRO A 717 0.45 2.95 43.26
C PRO A 717 0.19 2.49 41.81
N SER A 718 1.26 2.24 41.04
CA SER A 718 1.17 1.76 39.66
C SER A 718 0.54 0.37 39.58
N LEU A 719 1.01 -0.59 40.38
CA LEU A 719 0.45 -1.94 40.41
C LEU A 719 -0.97 -1.94 41.00
N ALA A 720 -1.28 -1.08 41.97
CA ALA A 720 -2.65 -0.92 42.48
C ALA A 720 -3.65 -0.49 41.38
N LEU A 721 -3.23 0.44 40.51
CA LEU A 721 -4.03 0.88 39.36
C LEU A 721 -4.11 -0.20 38.27
N ARG A 722 -3.01 -0.90 37.98
CA ARG A 722 -3.00 -2.04 37.03
C ARG A 722 -3.87 -3.19 37.53
N LEU A 723 -3.93 -3.45 38.83
CA LEU A 723 -4.89 -4.38 39.43
C LEU A 723 -6.32 -3.94 39.12
N ALA A 724 -6.68 -2.66 39.34
CA ALA A 724 -8.00 -2.15 39.01
C ALA A 724 -8.35 -2.31 37.51
N ALA A 725 -7.39 -2.04 36.62
CA ALA A 725 -7.53 -2.20 35.18
C ALA A 725 -7.69 -3.68 34.78
N ALA A 726 -6.90 -4.59 35.35
CA ALA A 726 -6.89 -6.01 35.02
C ALA A 726 -8.21 -6.73 35.38
N LEU A 727 -9.00 -6.16 36.29
CA LEU A 727 -10.35 -6.64 36.60
C LEU A 727 -11.30 -6.53 35.39
N LEU A 728 -11.05 -5.62 34.44
CA LEU A 728 -11.79 -5.51 33.19
C LEU A 728 -11.36 -6.56 32.15
N ILE A 729 -10.09 -7.00 32.18
CA ILE A 729 -9.53 -7.92 31.18
C ILE A 729 -10.21 -9.30 31.30
N PRO A 730 -10.92 -9.79 30.27
CA PRO A 730 -11.64 -11.06 30.35
C PRO A 730 -10.70 -12.28 30.42
N ILE A 731 -11.12 -13.29 31.19
CA ILE A 731 -10.40 -14.57 31.34
C ILE A 731 -11.33 -15.75 31.04
N ASP A 732 -10.74 -16.86 30.59
CA ASP A 732 -11.50 -18.06 30.25
C ASP A 732 -11.81 -18.92 31.48
N SER A 733 -12.67 -19.94 31.31
CA SER A 733 -13.01 -20.85 32.42
C SER A 733 -11.83 -21.66 32.95
N LYS A 734 -10.79 -21.92 32.13
CA LYS A 734 -9.58 -22.61 32.61
C LYS A 734 -8.80 -21.72 33.57
N SER A 735 -8.64 -20.45 33.21
CA SER A 735 -7.99 -19.43 34.02
C SER A 735 -8.75 -19.20 35.32
N VAL A 736 -10.09 -19.09 35.26
CA VAL A 736 -10.94 -18.99 36.45
C VAL A 736 -10.73 -20.19 37.39
N ASN A 737 -10.67 -21.42 36.86
CA ASN A 737 -10.38 -22.60 37.66
C ASN A 737 -9.04 -22.48 38.41
N TRP A 738 -8.01 -22.01 37.70
CA TRP A 738 -6.70 -21.78 38.30
C TRP A 738 -6.75 -20.73 39.42
N LEU A 739 -7.43 -19.59 39.18
CA LEU A 739 -7.59 -18.55 40.20
C LEU A 739 -8.30 -19.07 41.45
N VAL A 740 -9.36 -19.89 41.29
CA VAL A 740 -10.05 -20.51 42.42
C VAL A 740 -9.08 -21.39 43.21
N HIS A 741 -8.36 -22.33 42.59
CA HIS A 741 -7.41 -23.18 43.32
C HIS A 741 -6.26 -22.40 43.98
N LEU A 742 -5.87 -21.26 43.42
CA LEU A 742 -4.83 -20.42 43.99
C LEU A 742 -5.26 -19.79 45.32
N VAL A 743 -6.55 -19.47 45.47
CA VAL A 743 -7.09 -18.81 46.68
C VAL A 743 -7.97 -19.72 47.54
N TYR A 744 -8.37 -20.90 47.05
CA TYR A 744 -9.25 -21.87 47.70
C TYR A 744 -8.65 -23.28 47.60
N ARG A 745 -8.53 -24.01 48.71
CA ARG A 745 -8.16 -25.43 48.69
C ARG A 745 -9.45 -26.25 48.58
N ASP A 746 -9.53 -27.12 47.57
CA ASP A 746 -10.49 -28.22 47.58
C ASP A 746 -10.10 -29.14 48.75
N THR A 747 -10.78 -29.02 49.89
CA THR A 747 -10.82 -30.13 50.83
C THR A 747 -11.63 -31.23 50.17
N LEU A 748 -10.94 -32.30 49.75
CA LEU A 748 -11.52 -33.63 49.56
C LEU A 748 -12.09 -34.08 50.91
N GLU A 749 -13.26 -33.57 51.27
CA GLU A 749 -14.15 -34.04 52.32
C GLU A 749 -15.40 -33.17 52.26
N ILE A 750 -16.42 -33.64 51.56
CA ILE A 750 -17.79 -33.22 51.84
C ILE A 750 -18.51 -34.45 52.36
N ALA A 751 -18.69 -34.46 53.67
CA ALA A 751 -19.61 -35.34 54.35
C ALA A 751 -20.99 -35.21 53.68
N THR A 752 -21.59 -36.35 53.38
CA THR A 752 -23.01 -36.50 53.08
C THR A 752 -23.86 -35.82 54.15
N MET A 753 -24.62 -34.79 53.76
CA MET A 753 -25.93 -34.48 54.31
C MET A 753 -26.83 -33.92 53.21
#